data_AF-A0A956I4J3-F1
#
_entry.id   AF-A0A956I4J3-F1
#
_cell.length_a   1.000
_cell.length_b   1.000
_cell.length_c   1.000
_cell.angle_alpha   90.00
_cell.angle_beta   90.00
_cell.angle_gamma   90.00
#
_symmetry.space_group_name_H-M   'P 1'
#
loop_
_entity.id
_entity.type
_entity.pdbx_description
1 polymer ?
#
loop_
_entity_poly.entity_id
_entity_poly.type
_entity_poly.pdbx_seq_one_letter_code
_entity_poly.pdbx_strand_id
1 'polypeptide(L)'
;LVVEGNILLKATDMDINLGRSQQVDDIFTWYEWPIVNHLARELPNLGAIFDIAYLEDRWLRRLATHGANRVIVRVRDHYMREIYQAATVNLSHIASSIILREVEQGRGAIAAPNFRRALYLAIKYLQGHDEIRLHRGLCDPDRYQAVLDSAPSALSEFLDSAAGVGLISHDDDQIVFHDKLAEQHEFDAIRLENPIEVYANEVEPLAPVASAVERAVAQADDLAPAALARELFDDELKALAWDRALYGKAKHAEINARETATADPSPFLLVPDERRRIGVVLTHGFLASPAEVRAFGDKLAAAGYLTVGVRLKGHGTSPWDLRERSWKDWQHAVERGRRIIEGFVDDYALVGFSTGGNLSLVSACENPARVAGVSAICAPIKFRNRNMRFVPLMHGANRVVRWLSSYEGVMPFRPNDSEHPHINYRHMPLRGLYELTRLAAHATRLLPELERPTCVVQADADHVVDPQSASIIYDRVAAHWKELHWVESERHGILNEDVGHTHERVLTFLERLDAGAIVHRPNIARLDGDGIVFEDGTRERADVLVCCTGYDIVFPFFDEDFVSAPGNDLPLFMRVVHPDHPTLFFVGLVQPLGAIMPIADAQSRWIADALRGRYALPDASEITLSIDEERRAMLARYVASPRHTIQVDFDDYLVALERERRRGAARAAREGFVPVDRR
;
A
#
# COMPACT_ATOMS: atom_id res chain seq x y z
N LEU A 1 42.12 -29.79 -7.00
CA LEU A 1 40.72 -30.01 -7.43
C LEU A 1 39.84 -30.36 -6.21
N VAL A 2 39.51 -29.37 -5.39
CA VAL A 2 38.58 -29.53 -4.23
C VAL A 2 37.19 -28.96 -4.53
N VAL A 3 36.98 -28.41 -5.73
CA VAL A 3 35.86 -27.53 -6.01
C VAL A 3 35.11 -28.06 -7.22
N GLU A 4 34.05 -28.83 -6.97
CA GLU A 4 32.89 -29.02 -7.87
C GLU A 4 31.88 -29.94 -7.15
N GLY A 5 32.34 -31.07 -6.58
CA GLY A 5 31.45 -32.05 -5.94
C GLY A 5 30.82 -31.62 -4.60
N ASN A 6 31.51 -30.82 -3.79
CA ASN A 6 30.99 -30.37 -2.47
C ASN A 6 29.99 -29.21 -2.56
N ILE A 7 29.86 -28.56 -3.72
CA ILE A 7 28.93 -27.44 -3.95
C ILE A 7 27.48 -27.94 -4.09
N LEU A 8 27.31 -29.15 -4.63
CA LEU A 8 26.02 -29.83 -4.83
C LEU A 8 25.27 -30.17 -3.52
N LEU A 9 25.93 -30.08 -2.36
CA LEU A 9 25.39 -30.54 -1.07
C LEU A 9 25.20 -29.43 -0.02
N LYS A 10 25.53 -28.17 -0.34
CA LYS A 10 25.19 -27.00 0.48
C LYS A 10 24.00 -26.26 -0.12
N ALA A 11 23.39 -25.36 0.64
CA ALA A 11 22.29 -24.49 0.18
C ALA A 11 22.77 -23.49 -0.90
N THR A 12 23.13 -24.01 -2.07
CA THR A 12 23.69 -23.26 -3.20
C THR A 12 22.64 -23.21 -4.31
N ASP A 13 22.34 -22.00 -4.80
CA ASP A 13 21.47 -21.81 -5.97
C ASP A 13 22.31 -22.09 -7.23
N MET A 14 22.01 -23.19 -7.95
CA MET A 14 22.79 -23.63 -9.10
C MET A 14 21.88 -23.91 -10.28
N ASP A 15 22.11 -23.21 -11.39
CA ASP A 15 21.45 -23.46 -12.67
C ASP A 15 22.33 -24.36 -13.54
N ILE A 16 21.79 -25.50 -13.96
CA ILE A 16 22.44 -26.40 -14.91
C ILE A 16 21.74 -26.26 -16.26
N ASN A 17 22.46 -25.69 -17.22
CA ASN A 17 21.98 -25.51 -18.59
C ASN A 17 22.61 -26.54 -19.53
N LEU A 18 21.78 -27.36 -20.17
CA LEU A 18 22.21 -28.24 -21.24
C LEU A 18 22.06 -27.50 -22.58
N GLY A 19 23.17 -27.31 -23.28
CA GLY A 19 23.21 -26.73 -24.63
C GLY A 19 22.67 -27.71 -25.68
N ARG A 20 22.55 -27.23 -26.93
CA ARG A 20 22.26 -28.11 -28.07
C ARG A 20 23.45 -29.02 -28.34
N SER A 21 23.18 -30.21 -28.86
CA SER A 21 24.25 -31.07 -29.37
C SER A 21 24.89 -30.38 -30.57
N GLN A 22 26.20 -30.15 -30.48
CA GLN A 22 26.97 -29.52 -31.55
C GLN A 22 27.39 -30.59 -32.55
N GLN A 23 26.90 -30.48 -33.80
CA GLN A 23 27.37 -31.34 -34.89
C GLN A 23 28.59 -30.70 -35.53
N VAL A 24 29.74 -31.35 -35.35
CA VAL A 24 31.02 -30.83 -35.85
C VAL A 24 31.03 -30.81 -37.39
N ASP A 25 30.27 -31.69 -38.04
CA ASP A 25 30.18 -31.81 -39.50
C ASP A 25 29.64 -30.53 -40.18
N ASP A 26 28.76 -29.78 -39.51
CA ASP A 26 28.17 -28.54 -40.02
C ASP A 26 29.17 -27.36 -40.05
N ILE A 27 30.31 -27.49 -39.38
CA ILE A 27 31.33 -26.43 -39.24
C ILE A 27 32.33 -26.48 -40.41
N PHE A 28 32.48 -27.65 -41.05
CA PHE A 28 33.42 -27.83 -42.17
C PHE A 28 32.77 -27.43 -43.49
N THR A 29 33.52 -26.72 -44.35
CA THR A 29 33.11 -26.59 -45.75
C THR A 29 33.36 -27.90 -46.51
N TRP A 30 32.65 -28.08 -47.62
CA TRP A 30 32.71 -29.30 -48.44
C TRP A 30 34.12 -29.68 -48.92
N TYR A 31 35.05 -28.71 -49.02
CA TYR A 31 36.43 -28.91 -49.44
C TYR A 31 37.44 -29.01 -48.27
N GLU A 32 37.05 -28.62 -47.05
CA GLU A 32 37.92 -28.68 -45.86
C GLU A 32 37.88 -30.06 -45.18
N TRP A 33 36.71 -30.70 -45.17
CA TRP A 33 36.52 -32.02 -44.57
C TRP A 33 37.44 -33.11 -45.13
N PRO A 34 37.64 -33.24 -46.47
CA PRO A 34 38.56 -34.24 -47.02
C PRO A 34 40.01 -34.01 -46.61
N ILE A 35 40.43 -32.75 -46.46
CA ILE A 35 41.81 -32.36 -46.10
C ILE A 35 42.09 -32.70 -44.64
N VAL A 36 41.19 -32.31 -43.73
CA VAL A 36 41.33 -32.59 -42.30
C VAL A 36 41.26 -34.09 -42.02
N ASN A 37 40.37 -34.83 -42.68
CA ASN A 37 40.27 -36.28 -42.52
C ASN A 37 41.51 -37.02 -43.05
N HIS A 38 42.14 -36.53 -44.11
CA HIS A 38 43.42 -37.07 -44.58
C HIS A 38 44.56 -36.83 -43.58
N LEU A 39 44.65 -35.61 -43.04
CA LEU A 39 45.65 -35.25 -42.02
C LEU A 39 45.47 -36.04 -40.71
N ALA A 40 44.22 -36.21 -40.27
CA ALA A 40 43.88 -36.95 -39.06
C ALA A 40 44.34 -38.42 -39.10
N ARG A 41 44.33 -39.04 -40.29
CA ARG A 41 44.81 -40.41 -40.50
C ARG A 41 46.33 -40.56 -40.47
N GLU A 42 47.07 -39.49 -40.71
CA GLU A 42 48.54 -39.48 -40.68
C GLU A 42 49.11 -39.11 -39.30
N LEU A 43 48.27 -38.65 -38.36
CA LEU A 43 48.72 -38.26 -37.02
C LEU A 43 49.03 -39.50 -36.16
N PRO A 44 50.25 -39.60 -35.60
CA PRO A 44 50.65 -40.74 -34.78
C PRO A 44 50.00 -40.75 -33.38
N ASN A 45 49.60 -39.58 -32.87
CA ASN A 45 48.87 -39.40 -31.61
C ASN A 45 48.20 -38.02 -31.55
N LEU A 46 47.32 -37.79 -30.56
CA LEU A 46 46.57 -36.54 -30.40
C LEU A 46 47.47 -35.32 -30.13
N GLY A 47 48.61 -35.53 -29.47
CA GLY A 47 49.57 -34.46 -29.14
C GLY A 47 50.31 -33.89 -30.35
N ALA A 48 50.47 -34.69 -31.41
CA ALA A 48 51.11 -34.27 -32.66
C ALA A 48 50.34 -33.17 -33.43
N ILE A 49 49.08 -32.88 -33.05
CA ILE A 49 48.30 -31.74 -33.56
C ILE A 49 48.89 -30.40 -33.10
N PHE A 50 49.53 -30.38 -31.92
CA PHE A 50 50.09 -29.17 -31.31
C PHE A 50 51.59 -28.99 -31.56
N ASP A 51 52.23 -29.96 -32.23
CA ASP A 51 53.66 -29.96 -32.47
C ASP A 51 54.00 -29.27 -33.81
N ILE A 52 54.28 -27.96 -33.73
CA ILE A 52 54.53 -27.08 -34.87
C ILE A 52 55.68 -27.60 -35.75
N ALA A 53 56.68 -28.27 -35.16
CA ALA A 53 57.85 -28.78 -35.89
C ALA A 53 57.52 -29.95 -36.84
N TYR A 54 56.49 -30.77 -36.54
CA TYR A 54 56.05 -31.89 -37.39
C TYR A 54 55.34 -31.41 -38.68
N LEU A 55 54.82 -30.18 -38.66
CA LEU A 55 53.93 -29.63 -39.68
C LEU A 55 54.66 -28.78 -40.74
N GLU A 56 55.94 -28.44 -40.54
CA GLU A 56 56.70 -27.55 -41.42
C GLU A 56 57.36 -28.23 -42.64
N ASP A 57 57.45 -29.56 -42.66
CA ASP A 57 58.38 -30.28 -43.56
C ASP A 57 57.93 -30.39 -45.04
N ARG A 58 56.72 -29.91 -45.39
CA ARG A 58 56.22 -29.82 -46.78
C ARG A 58 55.26 -28.63 -46.97
N TRP A 59 55.37 -27.93 -48.10
CA TRP A 59 54.49 -26.80 -48.46
C TRP A 59 52.99 -27.15 -48.44
N LEU A 60 52.62 -28.37 -48.88
CA LEU A 60 51.26 -28.92 -48.79
C LEU A 60 50.78 -29.09 -47.34
N ARG A 61 51.69 -29.47 -46.43
CA ARG A 61 51.39 -29.59 -44.99
C ARG A 61 51.20 -28.20 -44.39
N ARG A 62 52.06 -27.22 -44.67
CA ARG A 62 51.86 -25.82 -44.24
C ARG A 62 50.51 -25.22 -44.65
N LEU A 63 50.07 -25.42 -45.90
CA LEU A 63 48.75 -24.98 -46.37
C LEU A 63 47.61 -25.70 -45.64
N ALA A 64 47.74 -27.01 -45.44
CA ALA A 64 46.76 -27.82 -44.73
C ALA A 64 46.72 -27.50 -43.22
N THR A 65 47.84 -27.17 -42.58
CA THR A 65 47.95 -26.73 -41.18
C THR A 65 47.30 -25.37 -41.00
N HIS A 66 47.50 -24.44 -41.94
CA HIS A 66 46.85 -23.13 -41.88
C HIS A 66 45.33 -23.25 -42.07
N GLY A 67 44.87 -24.15 -42.95
CA GLY A 67 43.45 -24.52 -43.07
C GLY A 67 42.90 -25.19 -41.81
N ALA A 68 43.63 -26.16 -41.24
CA ALA A 68 43.26 -26.87 -40.02
C ALA A 68 43.20 -25.93 -38.80
N ASN A 69 44.15 -25.01 -38.64
CA ASN A 69 44.10 -24.01 -37.57
C ASN A 69 42.89 -23.08 -37.70
N ARG A 70 42.51 -22.67 -38.92
CA ARG A 70 41.26 -21.90 -39.14
C ARG A 70 40.01 -22.70 -38.79
N VAL A 71 40.02 -24.00 -39.05
CA VAL A 71 38.92 -24.91 -38.68
C VAL A 71 38.87 -25.10 -37.16
N ILE A 72 40.00 -25.39 -36.51
CA ILE A 72 40.12 -25.55 -35.06
C ILE A 72 39.65 -24.28 -34.34
N VAL A 73 40.08 -23.11 -34.81
CA VAL A 73 39.63 -21.82 -34.27
C VAL A 73 38.12 -21.65 -34.45
N ARG A 74 37.55 -21.94 -35.63
CA ARG A 74 36.09 -21.88 -35.83
C ARG A 74 35.32 -22.83 -34.93
N VAL A 75 35.77 -24.08 -34.81
CA VAL A 75 35.15 -25.08 -33.93
C VAL A 75 35.23 -24.61 -32.48
N ARG A 76 36.43 -24.22 -32.01
CA ARG A 76 36.63 -23.68 -30.67
C ARG A 76 35.72 -22.48 -30.41
N ASP A 77 35.74 -21.49 -31.27
CA ASP A 77 34.97 -20.25 -31.08
C ASP A 77 33.46 -20.52 -31.10
N HIS A 78 33.00 -21.47 -31.94
CA HIS A 78 31.62 -21.93 -31.92
C HIS A 78 31.27 -22.64 -30.61
N TYR A 79 32.07 -23.61 -30.16
CA TYR A 79 31.88 -24.28 -28.88
C TYR A 79 31.90 -23.31 -27.69
N MET A 80 32.87 -22.40 -27.65
CA MET A 80 32.98 -21.39 -26.58
C MET A 80 31.76 -20.47 -26.61
N ARG A 81 31.32 -20.01 -27.78
CA ARG A 81 30.10 -19.19 -27.90
C ARG A 81 28.88 -19.91 -27.34
N GLU A 82 28.69 -21.18 -27.66
CA GLU A 82 27.57 -21.98 -27.16
C GLU A 82 27.65 -22.21 -25.64
N ILE A 83 28.86 -22.39 -25.08
CA ILE A 83 29.08 -22.49 -23.63
C ILE A 83 28.72 -21.17 -22.94
N TYR A 84 29.23 -20.04 -23.42
CA TYR A 84 28.94 -18.73 -22.83
C TYR A 84 27.47 -18.34 -22.98
N GLN A 85 26.83 -18.63 -24.13
CA GLN A 85 25.39 -18.42 -24.31
C GLN A 85 24.52 -19.28 -23.38
N ALA A 86 25.07 -20.38 -22.84
CA ALA A 86 24.41 -21.18 -21.83
C ALA A 86 24.63 -20.66 -20.40
N ALA A 87 25.48 -19.64 -20.19
CA ALA A 87 25.68 -19.03 -18.89
C ALA A 87 24.41 -18.29 -18.44
N THR A 88 23.97 -18.55 -17.22
CA THR A 88 22.88 -17.78 -16.61
C THR A 88 23.44 -16.49 -16.04
N VAL A 89 22.97 -15.35 -16.54
CA VAL A 89 23.34 -14.03 -16.01
C VAL A 89 22.59 -13.76 -14.71
N ASN A 90 23.31 -13.39 -13.66
CA ASN A 90 22.77 -13.04 -12.35
C ASN A 90 23.15 -11.60 -11.95
N LEU A 91 22.71 -11.17 -10.76
CA LEU A 91 22.94 -9.84 -10.24
C LEU A 91 24.45 -9.52 -10.10
N SER A 92 25.23 -10.46 -9.56
CA SER A 92 26.67 -10.31 -9.34
C SER A 92 27.45 -10.11 -10.64
N HIS A 93 27.03 -10.77 -11.73
CA HIS A 93 27.64 -10.56 -13.05
C HIS A 93 27.48 -9.12 -13.54
N ILE A 94 26.26 -8.58 -13.43
CA ILE A 94 25.94 -7.22 -13.88
C ILE A 94 26.65 -6.19 -12.97
N ALA A 95 26.57 -6.38 -11.65
CA ALA A 95 27.22 -5.52 -10.67
C ALA A 95 28.74 -5.47 -10.87
N SER A 96 29.38 -6.63 -11.07
CA SER A 96 30.82 -6.73 -11.32
C SER A 96 31.22 -6.07 -12.64
N SER A 97 30.41 -6.26 -13.69
CA SER A 97 30.63 -5.62 -15.00
C SER A 97 30.57 -4.09 -14.90
N ILE A 98 29.65 -3.54 -14.09
CA ILE A 98 29.60 -2.10 -13.82
C ILE A 98 30.88 -1.65 -13.08
N ILE A 99 31.27 -2.33 -12.00
CA ILE A 99 32.46 -1.96 -11.21
C ILE A 99 33.71 -1.91 -12.08
N LEU A 100 33.99 -2.98 -12.86
CA LEU A 100 35.19 -3.01 -13.71
C LEU A 100 35.12 -1.95 -14.81
N ARG A 101 33.94 -1.68 -15.36
CA ARG A 101 33.78 -0.61 -16.36
C ARG A 101 34.13 0.77 -15.80
N GLU A 102 33.76 1.06 -14.54
CA GLU A 102 34.13 2.29 -13.87
C GLU A 102 35.65 2.40 -13.67
N VAL A 103 36.28 1.30 -13.23
CA VAL A 103 37.74 1.20 -13.05
C VAL A 103 38.48 1.37 -14.37
N GLU A 104 38.03 0.73 -15.46
CA GLU A 104 38.58 0.88 -16.82
C GLU A 104 38.51 2.32 -17.32
N GLN A 105 37.49 3.07 -16.91
CA GLN A 105 37.33 4.49 -17.23
C GLN A 105 38.17 5.41 -16.31
N GLY A 106 39.00 4.83 -15.43
CA GLY A 106 39.88 5.55 -14.51
C GLY A 106 39.14 6.19 -13.34
N ARG A 107 37.91 5.77 -13.03
CA ARG A 107 37.17 6.25 -11.87
C ARG A 107 37.54 5.41 -10.64
N GLY A 108 37.83 6.09 -9.53
CA GLY A 108 38.15 5.44 -8.24
C GLY A 108 36.96 5.25 -7.32
N ALA A 109 35.79 5.81 -7.66
CA ALA A 109 34.55 5.65 -6.92
C ALA A 109 33.33 5.95 -7.80
N ILE A 110 32.18 5.46 -7.40
CA ILE A 110 30.85 5.77 -7.95
C ILE A 110 29.89 6.10 -6.82
N ALA A 111 29.00 7.08 -7.00
CA ALA A 111 27.94 7.34 -6.04
C ALA A 111 27.00 6.12 -5.94
N ALA A 112 26.69 5.65 -4.73
CA ALA A 112 25.89 4.46 -4.51
C ALA A 112 24.48 4.56 -5.15
N PRO A 113 23.77 5.71 -5.11
CA PRO A 113 22.52 5.88 -5.85
C PRO A 113 22.67 5.74 -7.37
N ASN A 114 23.82 6.15 -7.94
CA ASN A 114 24.06 6.07 -9.38
C ASN A 114 24.36 4.62 -9.77
N PHE A 115 25.18 3.92 -8.97
CA PHE A 115 25.46 2.50 -9.15
C PHE A 115 24.18 1.65 -9.11
N ARG A 116 23.32 1.88 -8.11
CA ARG A 116 22.03 1.17 -7.97
C ARG A 116 21.10 1.43 -9.14
N ARG A 117 21.02 2.68 -9.62
CA ARG A 117 20.25 3.04 -10.83
C ARG A 117 20.82 2.37 -12.08
N ALA A 118 22.13 2.38 -12.28
CA ALA A 118 22.78 1.70 -13.39
C ALA A 118 22.51 0.19 -13.35
N LEU A 119 22.63 -0.44 -12.18
CA LEU A 119 22.34 -1.86 -12.01
C LEU A 119 20.87 -2.18 -12.33
N TYR A 120 19.93 -1.38 -11.81
CA TYR A 120 18.51 -1.53 -12.12
C TYR A 120 18.24 -1.40 -13.62
N LEU A 121 18.73 -0.34 -14.28
CA LEU A 121 18.56 -0.13 -15.72
C LEU A 121 19.18 -1.26 -16.55
N ALA A 122 20.36 -1.75 -16.18
CA ALA A 122 21.00 -2.88 -16.86
C ALA A 122 20.12 -4.13 -16.80
N ILE A 123 19.50 -4.42 -15.65
CA ILE A 123 18.50 -5.50 -15.52
C ILE A 123 17.33 -5.27 -16.47
N LYS A 124 16.78 -4.04 -16.51
CA LYS A 124 15.65 -3.70 -17.39
C LYS A 124 15.98 -3.90 -18.88
N TYR A 125 17.17 -3.48 -19.32
CA TYR A 125 17.60 -3.67 -20.70
C TYR A 125 17.81 -5.15 -21.04
N LEU A 126 18.39 -5.91 -20.11
CA LEU A 126 18.64 -7.34 -20.31
C LEU A 126 17.35 -8.17 -20.39
N GLN A 127 16.31 -7.78 -19.66
CA GLN A 127 14.99 -8.42 -19.75
C GLN A 127 14.35 -8.29 -21.14
N GLY A 128 14.81 -7.37 -21.98
CA GLY A 128 14.38 -7.21 -23.37
C GLY A 128 15.11 -8.11 -24.37
N HIS A 129 16.08 -8.92 -23.94
CA HIS A 129 16.87 -9.79 -24.82
C HIS A 129 16.50 -11.27 -24.67
N ASP A 130 15.97 -11.87 -25.73
CA ASP A 130 15.56 -13.28 -25.77
C ASP A 130 16.74 -14.28 -25.84
N GLU A 131 17.92 -13.80 -26.25
CA GLU A 131 19.11 -14.65 -26.46
C GLU A 131 19.89 -14.93 -25.17
N ILE A 132 19.59 -14.21 -24.08
CA ILE A 132 20.30 -14.31 -22.81
C ILE A 132 19.46 -15.09 -21.81
N ARG A 133 20.10 -15.99 -21.08
CA ARG A 133 19.47 -16.66 -19.94
C ARG A 133 19.63 -15.81 -18.70
N LEU A 134 18.53 -15.28 -18.20
CA LEU A 134 18.51 -14.53 -16.94
C LEU A 134 18.17 -15.46 -15.78
N HIS A 135 18.90 -15.30 -14.67
CA HIS A 135 18.58 -15.96 -13.42
C HIS A 135 17.19 -15.49 -12.97
N ARG A 136 16.39 -16.38 -12.35
CA ARG A 136 15.06 -16.05 -11.81
C ARG A 136 15.04 -14.79 -10.93
N GLY A 137 16.15 -14.51 -10.23
CA GLY A 137 16.32 -13.33 -9.41
C GLY A 137 16.26 -12.00 -10.18
N LEU A 138 16.50 -12.03 -11.49
CA LEU A 138 16.40 -10.89 -12.39
C LEU A 138 15.08 -10.86 -13.16
N CYS A 139 14.25 -11.90 -13.06
CA CYS A 139 12.95 -12.00 -13.73
C CYS A 139 11.78 -11.69 -12.79
N ASP A 140 11.96 -11.90 -11.49
CA ASP A 140 10.99 -11.65 -10.42
C ASP A 140 11.23 -10.25 -9.82
N PRO A 141 10.37 -9.25 -10.07
CA PRO A 141 10.56 -7.90 -9.55
C PRO A 141 10.68 -7.83 -8.03
N ASP A 142 9.99 -8.71 -7.28
CA ASP A 142 10.07 -8.74 -5.82
C ASP A 142 11.50 -9.10 -5.33
N ARG A 143 12.36 -9.66 -6.20
CA ARG A 143 13.74 -10.04 -5.86
C ARG A 143 14.76 -8.95 -6.21
N TYR A 144 14.57 -8.20 -7.28
CA TYR A 144 15.56 -7.22 -7.74
C TYR A 144 15.17 -5.77 -7.49
N GLN A 145 13.90 -5.43 -7.23
CA GLN A 145 13.52 -4.03 -6.96
C GLN A 145 14.26 -3.43 -5.76
N ALA A 146 14.61 -4.26 -4.77
CA ALA A 146 15.39 -3.86 -3.60
C ALA A 146 16.80 -3.34 -3.96
N VAL A 147 17.28 -3.54 -5.20
CA VAL A 147 18.53 -2.92 -5.69
C VAL A 147 18.50 -1.40 -5.56
N LEU A 148 17.33 -0.79 -5.76
CA LEU A 148 17.14 0.67 -5.66
C LEU A 148 17.10 1.17 -4.20
N ASP A 149 16.95 0.28 -3.22
CA ASP A 149 16.82 0.61 -1.80
C ASP A 149 18.13 0.27 -1.05
N SER A 150 18.40 0.96 0.07
CA SER A 150 19.50 0.60 0.99
C SER A 150 19.19 -0.61 1.89
N ALA A 151 18.06 -1.29 1.68
CA ALA A 151 17.67 -2.44 2.49
C ALA A 151 18.56 -3.68 2.22
N PRO A 152 18.74 -4.56 3.23
CA PRO A 152 19.45 -5.83 3.04
C PRO A 152 18.87 -6.62 1.86
N SER A 153 19.73 -6.96 0.91
CA SER A 153 19.36 -7.61 -0.35
C SER A 153 20.53 -8.43 -0.90
N ALA A 154 20.30 -9.16 -2.00
CA ALA A 154 21.38 -9.85 -2.71
C ALA A 154 22.49 -8.89 -3.17
N LEU A 155 22.18 -7.61 -3.40
CA LEU A 155 23.20 -6.62 -3.72
C LEU A 155 24.06 -6.29 -2.50
N SER A 156 23.47 -6.07 -1.32
CA SER A 156 24.27 -5.77 -0.13
C SER A 156 25.17 -6.95 0.26
N GLU A 157 24.67 -8.19 0.15
CA GLU A 157 25.49 -9.39 0.38
C GLU A 157 26.69 -9.47 -0.58
N PHE A 158 26.48 -9.13 -1.85
CA PHE A 158 27.55 -9.06 -2.84
C PHE A 158 28.58 -7.98 -2.50
N LEU A 159 28.13 -6.76 -2.20
CA LEU A 159 29.01 -5.63 -1.85
C LEU A 159 29.79 -5.90 -0.56
N ASP A 160 29.15 -6.48 0.46
CA ASP A 160 29.79 -6.87 1.72
C ASP A 160 30.85 -7.95 1.51
N SER A 161 30.58 -8.96 0.68
CA SER A 161 31.56 -9.99 0.32
C SER A 161 32.76 -9.38 -0.41
N ALA A 162 32.53 -8.46 -1.35
CA ALA A 162 33.59 -7.80 -2.09
C ALA A 162 34.43 -6.86 -1.19
N ALA A 163 33.80 -6.20 -0.23
CA ALA A 163 34.49 -5.39 0.77
C ALA A 163 35.31 -6.26 1.75
N GLY A 164 34.79 -7.42 2.13
CA GLY A 164 35.48 -8.37 3.03
C GLY A 164 36.82 -8.89 2.49
N VAL A 165 36.99 -8.94 1.17
CA VAL A 165 38.26 -9.32 0.51
C VAL A 165 39.12 -8.11 0.10
N GLY A 166 38.68 -6.89 0.40
CA GLY A 166 39.43 -5.65 0.18
C GLY A 166 39.40 -5.12 -1.26
N LEU A 167 38.42 -5.52 -2.08
CA LEU A 167 38.30 -5.00 -3.47
C LEU A 167 37.60 -3.64 -3.52
N ILE A 168 36.63 -3.43 -2.63
CA ILE A 168 35.85 -2.18 -2.54
C ILE A 168 35.66 -1.75 -1.08
N SER A 169 35.21 -0.52 -0.89
CA SER A 169 34.52 -0.08 0.33
C SER A 169 33.21 0.57 -0.07
N HIS A 170 32.15 0.39 0.72
CA HIS A 170 30.84 0.94 0.37
C HIS A 170 30.10 1.47 1.61
N ASP A 171 29.33 2.52 1.38
CA ASP A 171 28.35 3.10 2.30
C ASP A 171 27.09 3.53 1.52
N ASP A 172 26.17 4.25 2.17
CA ASP A 172 24.93 4.73 1.51
C ASP A 172 25.19 5.83 0.45
N ASP A 173 26.35 6.49 0.50
CA ASP A 173 26.68 7.61 -0.38
C ASP A 173 27.50 7.15 -1.60
N GLN A 174 28.48 6.26 -1.42
CA GLN A 174 29.44 5.88 -2.45
C GLN A 174 29.98 4.45 -2.33
N ILE A 175 30.50 3.96 -3.46
CA ILE A 175 31.30 2.74 -3.58
C ILE A 175 32.68 3.14 -4.07
N VAL A 176 33.72 2.89 -3.26
CA VAL A 176 35.13 3.19 -3.53
C VAL A 176 35.83 1.92 -4.01
N PHE A 177 36.59 2.03 -5.09
CA PHE A 177 37.34 0.93 -5.70
C PHE A 177 38.80 0.96 -5.21
N HIS A 178 39.32 -0.19 -4.78
CA HIS A 178 40.70 -0.32 -4.32
C HIS A 178 41.63 -0.84 -5.41
N ASP A 179 42.92 -0.52 -5.30
CA ASP A 179 43.96 -0.92 -6.27
C ASP A 179 44.01 -2.43 -6.51
N LYS A 180 43.58 -3.23 -5.52
CA LYS A 180 43.48 -4.69 -5.60
C LYS A 180 42.64 -5.16 -6.81
N LEU A 181 41.66 -4.38 -7.26
CA LEU A 181 40.85 -4.70 -8.44
C LEU A 181 41.67 -4.72 -9.75
N ALA A 182 42.81 -4.04 -9.80
CA ALA A 182 43.69 -3.94 -10.96
C ALA A 182 44.94 -4.83 -10.84
N GLU A 183 45.10 -5.58 -9.75
CA GLU A 183 46.23 -6.48 -9.55
C GLU A 183 46.07 -7.75 -10.39
N GLN A 184 47.19 -8.24 -10.96
CA GLN A 184 47.19 -9.53 -11.66
C GLN A 184 47.30 -10.68 -10.66
N HIS A 185 46.37 -11.63 -10.74
CA HIS A 185 46.36 -12.82 -9.91
C HIS A 185 46.62 -14.09 -10.73
N GLU A 186 47.22 -15.10 -10.10
CA GLU A 186 47.34 -16.42 -10.73
C GLU A 186 45.95 -17.10 -10.87
N PHE A 187 45.79 -17.92 -11.91
CA PHE A 187 44.52 -18.54 -12.30
C PHE A 187 43.81 -19.29 -11.16
N ASP A 188 44.56 -19.93 -10.26
CA ASP A 188 43.98 -20.70 -9.15
C ASP A 188 43.60 -19.81 -7.94
N ALA A 189 44.21 -18.63 -7.79
CA ALA A 189 44.02 -17.74 -6.66
C ALA A 189 42.95 -16.66 -6.93
N ILE A 190 42.75 -16.28 -8.20
CA ILE A 190 41.83 -15.19 -8.59
C ILE A 190 40.41 -15.35 -8.05
N ARG A 191 39.91 -16.60 -7.92
CA ARG A 191 38.57 -16.89 -7.38
C ARG A 191 38.40 -16.52 -5.90
N LEU A 192 39.50 -16.44 -5.15
CA LEU A 192 39.50 -16.02 -3.75
C LEU A 192 39.87 -14.55 -3.61
N GLU A 193 40.77 -14.06 -4.47
CA GLU A 193 41.34 -12.72 -4.34
C GLU A 193 40.52 -11.64 -5.05
N ASN A 194 39.96 -11.94 -6.23
CA ASN A 194 39.17 -11.02 -7.06
C ASN A 194 37.92 -11.69 -7.66
N PRO A 195 36.91 -12.05 -6.85
CA PRO A 195 35.62 -12.56 -7.34
C PRO A 195 34.90 -11.62 -8.31
N ILE A 196 35.10 -10.29 -8.24
CA ILE A 196 34.50 -9.32 -9.16
C ILE A 196 34.98 -9.58 -10.60
N GLU A 197 36.29 -9.74 -10.79
CA GLU A 197 36.87 -10.05 -12.10
C GLU A 197 36.37 -11.40 -12.64
N VAL A 198 36.24 -12.40 -11.77
CA VAL A 198 35.68 -13.71 -12.17
C VAL A 198 34.25 -13.56 -12.69
N TYR A 199 33.37 -12.89 -11.95
CA TYR A 199 31.97 -12.71 -12.35
C TYR A 199 31.79 -11.90 -13.63
N ALA A 200 32.61 -10.88 -13.85
CA ALA A 200 32.56 -10.09 -15.09
C ALA A 200 33.07 -10.90 -16.29
N ASN A 201 34.17 -11.63 -16.13
CA ASN A 201 34.76 -12.46 -17.19
C ASN A 201 33.84 -13.60 -17.64
N GLU A 202 32.97 -14.11 -16.76
CA GLU A 202 31.97 -15.13 -17.11
C GLU A 202 30.93 -14.64 -18.13
N VAL A 203 30.65 -13.33 -18.17
CA VAL A 203 29.64 -12.72 -19.05
C VAL A 203 30.23 -11.77 -20.09
N GLU A 204 31.53 -11.47 -20.05
CA GLU A 204 32.23 -10.61 -21.02
C GLU A 204 31.95 -11.01 -22.49
N PRO A 205 31.92 -12.30 -22.88
CA PRO A 205 31.64 -12.69 -24.26
C PRO A 205 30.19 -12.43 -24.70
N LEU A 206 29.28 -12.15 -23.77
CA LEU A 206 27.88 -11.86 -24.04
C LEU A 206 27.71 -10.39 -24.39
N ALA A 207 27.83 -10.07 -25.69
CA ALA A 207 27.67 -8.69 -26.20
C ALA A 207 26.41 -7.95 -25.70
N PRO A 208 25.24 -8.61 -25.52
CA PRO A 208 24.09 -7.95 -24.92
C PRO A 208 24.30 -7.46 -23.47
N VAL A 209 25.12 -8.15 -22.67
CA VAL A 209 25.47 -7.75 -21.30
C VAL A 209 26.34 -6.49 -21.32
N ALA A 210 27.40 -6.49 -22.12
CA ALA A 210 28.26 -5.32 -22.27
C ALA A 210 27.47 -4.09 -22.74
N SER A 211 26.61 -4.25 -23.76
CA SER A 211 25.75 -3.18 -24.29
C SER A 211 24.76 -2.65 -23.26
N ALA A 212 24.12 -3.55 -22.50
CA ALA A 212 23.18 -3.16 -21.44
C ALA A 212 23.87 -2.37 -20.32
N VAL A 213 25.05 -2.83 -19.86
CA VAL A 213 25.85 -2.16 -18.83
C VAL A 213 26.30 -0.79 -19.31
N GLU A 214 26.84 -0.69 -20.53
CA GLU A 214 27.30 0.58 -21.10
C GLU A 214 26.16 1.60 -21.20
N ARG A 215 25.01 1.18 -21.73
CA ARG A 215 23.83 2.04 -21.82
C ARG A 215 23.33 2.46 -20.44
N ALA A 216 23.34 1.55 -19.47
CA ALA A 216 22.81 1.81 -18.14
C ALA A 216 23.66 2.79 -17.35
N VAL A 217 24.99 2.63 -17.36
CA VAL A 217 25.92 3.57 -16.75
C VAL A 217 25.78 4.96 -17.38
N ALA A 218 25.67 5.03 -18.72
CA ALA A 218 25.51 6.31 -19.42
C ALA A 218 24.18 7.02 -19.11
N GLN A 219 23.12 6.30 -18.73
CA GLN A 219 21.80 6.89 -18.44
C GLN A 219 21.51 7.07 -16.94
N ALA A 220 22.28 6.45 -16.06
CA ALA A 220 21.97 6.41 -14.63
C ALA A 220 21.89 7.80 -13.99
N ASP A 221 22.77 8.71 -14.39
CA ASP A 221 22.88 10.06 -13.83
C ASP A 221 21.73 10.96 -14.27
N ASP A 222 21.34 10.87 -15.55
CA ASP A 222 20.37 11.76 -16.20
C ASP A 222 18.94 11.18 -16.32
N LEU A 223 18.68 10.05 -15.65
CA LEU A 223 17.36 9.41 -15.72
C LEU A 223 16.28 10.30 -15.08
N ALA A 224 15.38 10.81 -15.92
CA ALA A 224 14.25 11.59 -15.44
C ALA A 224 13.38 10.76 -14.46
N PRO A 225 12.88 11.34 -13.36
CA PRO A 225 12.02 10.62 -12.40
C PRO A 225 10.81 9.94 -13.06
N ALA A 226 10.20 10.59 -14.06
CA ALA A 226 9.09 10.04 -14.82
C ALA A 226 9.49 8.88 -15.74
N ALA A 227 10.76 8.76 -16.13
CA ALA A 227 11.26 7.60 -16.87
C ALA A 227 11.44 6.41 -15.92
N LEU A 228 12.06 6.63 -14.76
CA LEU A 228 12.17 5.60 -13.72
C LEU A 228 10.79 5.09 -13.27
N ALA A 229 9.83 5.99 -13.06
CA ALA A 229 8.48 5.61 -12.68
C ALA A 229 7.77 4.72 -13.72
N ARG A 230 8.07 4.87 -15.02
CA ARG A 230 7.56 3.97 -16.06
C ARG A 230 8.21 2.59 -15.98
N GLU A 231 9.50 2.51 -15.70
CA GLU A 231 10.19 1.23 -15.49
C GLU A 231 9.66 0.50 -14.24
N LEU A 232 9.37 1.23 -13.16
CA LEU A 232 8.73 0.70 -11.95
C LEU A 232 7.30 0.22 -12.23
N PHE A 233 6.55 0.93 -13.08
CA PHE A 233 5.23 0.47 -13.48
C PHE A 233 5.29 -0.80 -14.35
N ASP A 234 6.26 -0.88 -15.27
CA ASP A 234 6.52 -2.10 -16.04
C ASP A 234 6.87 -3.29 -15.14
N ASP A 235 7.56 -3.06 -14.02
CA ASP A 235 7.79 -4.11 -13.02
C ASP A 235 6.48 -4.64 -12.41
N GLU A 236 5.45 -3.81 -12.17
CA GLU A 236 4.16 -4.29 -11.66
C GLU A 236 3.45 -5.21 -12.66
N LEU A 237 3.59 -4.94 -13.97
CA LEU A 237 3.09 -5.80 -15.04
C LEU A 237 3.86 -7.13 -15.10
N LYS A 238 5.20 -7.07 -15.01
CA LYS A 238 6.06 -8.26 -14.95
C LYS A 238 5.76 -9.11 -13.72
N ALA A 239 5.53 -8.48 -12.57
CA ALA A 239 5.16 -9.17 -11.33
C ALA A 239 3.83 -9.92 -11.48
N LEU A 240 2.82 -9.33 -12.14
CA LEU A 240 1.57 -10.02 -12.44
C LEU A 240 1.79 -11.24 -13.35
N ALA A 241 2.57 -11.08 -14.42
CA ALA A 241 2.87 -12.17 -15.34
C ALA A 241 3.61 -13.32 -14.62
N TRP A 242 4.59 -12.99 -13.78
CA TRP A 242 5.33 -13.93 -12.95
C TRP A 242 4.43 -14.69 -11.99
N ASP A 243 3.60 -13.98 -11.23
CA ASP A 243 2.67 -14.59 -10.27
C ASP A 243 1.68 -15.52 -10.98
N ARG A 244 1.14 -15.12 -12.14
CA ARG A 244 0.25 -15.97 -12.95
C ARG A 244 0.94 -17.25 -13.42
N ALA A 245 2.19 -17.16 -13.88
CA ALA A 245 2.96 -18.34 -14.29
C ALA A 245 3.24 -19.27 -13.09
N LEU A 246 3.55 -18.70 -11.92
CA LEU A 246 3.85 -19.46 -10.71
C LEU A 246 2.62 -20.18 -10.15
N TYR A 247 1.48 -19.49 -10.06
CA TYR A 247 0.25 -20.01 -9.47
C TYR A 247 -0.75 -20.60 -10.49
N GLY A 248 -0.39 -20.60 -11.78
CA GLY A 248 -1.10 -21.31 -12.85
C GLY A 248 -0.72 -22.79 -12.98
N LYS A 249 0.24 -23.28 -12.17
CA LYS A 249 0.73 -24.68 -12.22
C LYS A 249 -0.35 -25.70 -11.87
N ALA A 250 -0.21 -26.94 -12.36
CA ALA A 250 -1.19 -28.03 -12.21
C ALA A 250 -1.65 -28.28 -10.76
N LYS A 251 -0.76 -28.12 -9.78
CA LYS A 251 -1.09 -28.25 -8.35
C LYS A 251 -2.18 -27.27 -7.85
N HIS A 252 -2.45 -26.19 -8.59
CA HIS A 252 -3.43 -25.17 -8.26
C HIS A 252 -4.71 -25.25 -9.12
N ALA A 253 -4.73 -26.14 -10.12
CA ALA A 253 -5.75 -26.18 -11.17
C ALA A 253 -7.18 -26.41 -10.65
N GLU A 254 -7.36 -27.21 -9.60
CA GLU A 254 -8.69 -27.55 -9.08
C GLU A 254 -9.48 -26.31 -8.63
N ILE A 255 -8.84 -25.41 -7.87
CA ILE A 255 -9.48 -24.18 -7.39
C ILE A 255 -9.52 -23.15 -8.51
N ASN A 256 -8.42 -22.97 -9.24
CA ASN A 256 -8.34 -21.98 -10.32
C ASN A 256 -9.41 -22.21 -11.40
N ALA A 257 -9.72 -23.46 -11.74
CA ALA A 257 -10.75 -23.79 -12.74
C ALA A 257 -12.18 -23.47 -12.30
N ARG A 258 -12.41 -23.23 -11.00
CA ARG A 258 -13.72 -22.87 -10.44
C ARG A 258 -13.87 -21.36 -10.19
N GLU A 259 -12.81 -20.59 -10.41
CA GLU A 259 -12.88 -19.12 -10.32
C GLU A 259 -13.74 -18.54 -11.43
N THR A 260 -14.42 -17.44 -11.11
CA THR A 260 -15.33 -16.74 -12.03
C THR A 260 -14.82 -15.37 -12.46
N ALA A 261 -13.75 -14.87 -11.83
CA ALA A 261 -13.16 -13.58 -12.14
C ALA A 261 -12.53 -13.62 -13.54
N THR A 262 -12.99 -12.74 -14.42
CA THR A 262 -12.56 -12.65 -15.83
C THR A 262 -12.11 -11.25 -16.23
N ALA A 263 -12.41 -10.23 -15.42
CA ALA A 263 -11.98 -8.86 -15.66
C ALA A 263 -10.44 -8.74 -15.63
N ASP A 264 -9.90 -7.81 -16.42
CA ASP A 264 -8.46 -7.57 -16.47
C ASP A 264 -7.92 -7.11 -15.11
N PRO A 265 -7.07 -7.88 -14.44
CA PRO A 265 -6.55 -7.53 -13.14
C PRO A 265 -5.22 -6.78 -13.21
N SER A 266 -4.83 -6.31 -14.40
CA SER A 266 -3.59 -5.56 -14.59
C SER A 266 -3.65 -4.24 -13.82
N PRO A 267 -2.55 -3.87 -13.12
CA PRO A 267 -2.42 -2.50 -12.64
C PRO A 267 -2.46 -1.55 -13.83
N PHE A 268 -2.84 -0.30 -13.60
CA PHE A 268 -2.94 0.71 -14.66
C PHE A 268 -2.26 2.02 -14.26
N LEU A 269 -1.67 2.69 -15.24
CA LEU A 269 -1.09 4.02 -15.13
C LEU A 269 -1.73 4.89 -16.21
N LEU A 270 -2.50 5.90 -15.80
CA LEU A 270 -3.18 6.83 -16.69
C LEU A 270 -2.51 8.19 -16.56
N VAL A 271 -1.88 8.65 -17.63
CA VAL A 271 -1.16 9.92 -17.69
C VAL A 271 -1.89 10.82 -18.69
N PRO A 272 -2.72 11.78 -18.23
CA PRO A 272 -3.40 12.71 -19.11
C PRO A 272 -2.41 13.73 -19.69
N ASP A 273 -2.76 14.31 -20.85
CA ASP A 273 -1.94 15.33 -21.52
C ASP A 273 -1.89 16.63 -20.70
N GLU A 274 -3.06 17.12 -20.27
CA GLU A 274 -3.21 18.22 -19.32
C GLU A 274 -3.32 17.66 -17.90
N ARG A 275 -2.36 18.02 -17.05
CA ARG A 275 -2.21 17.42 -15.72
C ARG A 275 -2.60 18.39 -14.62
N ARG A 276 -3.40 17.87 -13.68
CA ARG A 276 -3.61 18.44 -12.34
C ARG A 276 -2.31 18.42 -11.55
N ARG A 277 -2.24 19.21 -10.47
CA ARG A 277 -1.04 19.31 -9.62
C ARG A 277 -0.85 18.02 -8.82
N ILE A 278 -1.94 17.45 -8.30
CA ILE A 278 -1.90 16.22 -7.52
C ILE A 278 -2.10 14.98 -8.41
N GLY A 279 -1.42 13.88 -8.08
CA GLY A 279 -1.70 12.54 -8.61
C GLY A 279 -2.63 11.75 -7.69
N VAL A 280 -3.13 10.61 -8.15
CA VAL A 280 -4.03 9.73 -7.38
C VAL A 280 -3.55 8.28 -7.43
N VAL A 281 -3.40 7.66 -6.26
CA VAL A 281 -3.19 6.22 -6.14
C VAL A 281 -4.50 5.56 -5.76
N LEU A 282 -5.01 4.68 -6.63
CA LEU A 282 -6.23 3.91 -6.43
C LEU A 282 -5.92 2.50 -5.92
N THR A 283 -6.59 2.12 -4.83
CA THR A 283 -6.42 0.80 -4.20
C THR A 283 -7.75 0.05 -4.10
N HIS A 284 -7.81 -1.15 -4.68
CA HIS A 284 -8.99 -2.02 -4.67
C HIS A 284 -9.16 -2.81 -3.35
N GLY A 285 -10.32 -3.44 -3.18
CA GLY A 285 -10.71 -4.23 -2.02
C GLY A 285 -10.18 -5.67 -2.01
N PHE A 286 -10.40 -6.36 -0.89
CA PHE A 286 -10.01 -7.77 -0.73
C PHE A 286 -10.82 -8.69 -1.65
N LEU A 287 -10.16 -9.73 -2.18
CA LEU A 287 -10.68 -10.63 -3.22
C LEU A 287 -10.89 -10.00 -4.60
N ALA A 288 -10.83 -8.68 -4.74
CA ALA A 288 -11.00 -7.97 -6.00
C ALA A 288 -9.69 -7.86 -6.80
N SER A 289 -9.69 -7.06 -7.85
CA SER A 289 -8.52 -6.69 -8.65
C SER A 289 -8.60 -5.20 -9.03
N PRO A 290 -7.57 -4.62 -9.68
CA PRO A 290 -7.61 -3.25 -10.17
C PRO A 290 -8.84 -2.92 -11.05
N ALA A 291 -9.46 -3.94 -11.67
CA ALA A 291 -10.72 -3.76 -12.40
C ALA A 291 -11.82 -3.09 -11.57
N GLU A 292 -11.86 -3.31 -10.26
CA GLU A 292 -12.86 -2.73 -9.34
C GLU A 292 -12.82 -1.21 -9.26
N VAL A 293 -11.64 -0.62 -9.49
CA VAL A 293 -11.41 0.82 -9.42
C VAL A 293 -11.14 1.43 -10.80
N ARG A 294 -11.21 0.62 -11.87
CA ARG A 294 -10.82 1.04 -13.21
C ARG A 294 -11.72 2.14 -13.76
N ALA A 295 -13.04 1.98 -13.66
CA ALA A 295 -14.00 2.97 -14.15
C ALA A 295 -13.80 4.34 -13.47
N PHE A 296 -13.52 4.35 -12.16
CA PHE A 296 -13.21 5.58 -11.45
C PHE A 296 -11.85 6.16 -11.87
N GLY A 297 -10.84 5.31 -12.11
CA GLY A 297 -9.56 5.72 -12.67
C GLY A 297 -9.68 6.41 -14.03
N ASP A 298 -10.49 5.87 -14.94
CA ASP A 298 -10.75 6.50 -16.24
C ASP A 298 -11.47 7.86 -16.07
N LYS A 299 -12.39 7.99 -15.10
CA LYS A 299 -13.06 9.26 -14.76
C LYS A 299 -12.08 10.30 -14.18
N LEU A 300 -11.15 9.87 -13.32
CA LEU A 300 -10.09 10.74 -12.79
C LEU A 300 -9.14 11.22 -13.89
N ALA A 301 -8.72 10.33 -14.78
CA ALA A 301 -7.89 10.69 -15.93
C ALA A 301 -8.59 11.69 -16.86
N ALA A 302 -9.90 11.50 -17.11
CA ALA A 302 -10.70 12.45 -17.87
C ALA A 302 -10.82 13.83 -17.18
N ALA A 303 -10.72 13.89 -15.85
CA ALA A 303 -10.67 15.14 -15.08
C ALA A 303 -9.24 15.76 -14.97
N GLY A 304 -8.24 15.13 -15.60
CA GLY A 304 -6.85 15.60 -15.64
C GLY A 304 -5.95 15.06 -14.53
N TYR A 305 -6.43 14.13 -13.70
CA TYR A 305 -5.60 13.52 -12.65
C TYR A 305 -4.75 12.39 -13.20
N LEU A 306 -3.44 12.48 -12.97
CA LEU A 306 -2.55 11.35 -13.17
C LEU A 306 -2.89 10.26 -12.16
N THR A 307 -3.19 9.06 -12.63
CA THR A 307 -3.78 8.00 -11.78
C THR A 307 -3.02 6.69 -11.90
N VAL A 308 -2.69 6.07 -10.77
CA VAL A 308 -2.12 4.72 -10.68
C VAL A 308 -3.10 3.82 -9.95
N GLY A 309 -3.59 2.77 -10.61
CA GLY A 309 -4.35 1.69 -9.99
C GLY A 309 -3.43 0.54 -9.62
N VAL A 310 -3.24 0.29 -8.32
CA VAL A 310 -2.32 -0.74 -7.83
C VAL A 310 -2.97 -2.12 -7.80
N ARG A 311 -2.18 -3.17 -8.04
CA ARG A 311 -2.59 -4.56 -7.83
C ARG A 311 -2.03 -5.07 -6.52
N LEU A 312 -2.89 -5.43 -5.58
CA LEU A 312 -2.46 -6.03 -4.32
C LEU A 312 -1.87 -7.43 -4.55
N LYS A 313 -0.73 -7.75 -3.93
CA LYS A 313 -0.08 -9.07 -4.08
C LYS A 313 -1.07 -10.20 -3.74
N GLY A 314 -1.10 -11.26 -4.54
CA GLY A 314 -2.08 -12.35 -4.40
C GLY A 314 -3.40 -12.15 -5.14
N HIS A 315 -3.70 -10.93 -5.58
CA HIS A 315 -4.94 -10.62 -6.30
C HIS A 315 -4.70 -10.63 -7.82
N GLY A 316 -5.73 -11.01 -8.59
CA GLY A 316 -5.66 -11.09 -10.05
C GLY A 316 -4.96 -12.31 -10.66
N THR A 317 -4.60 -13.28 -9.83
CA THR A 317 -3.72 -14.42 -10.15
C THR A 317 -4.38 -15.75 -9.78
N SER A 318 -4.42 -16.10 -8.49
CA SER A 318 -5.02 -17.33 -7.95
C SER A 318 -5.38 -17.16 -6.47
N PRO A 319 -6.46 -17.79 -5.97
CA PRO A 319 -6.72 -17.88 -4.54
C PRO A 319 -5.57 -18.50 -3.73
N TRP A 320 -4.77 -19.39 -4.35
CA TRP A 320 -3.58 -19.96 -3.72
C TRP A 320 -2.47 -18.93 -3.52
N ASP A 321 -2.32 -18.01 -4.47
CA ASP A 321 -1.41 -16.88 -4.35
C ASP A 321 -1.83 -16.01 -3.15
N LEU A 322 -3.10 -15.57 -3.13
CA LEU A 322 -3.65 -14.78 -2.02
C LEU A 322 -3.51 -15.44 -0.66
N ARG A 323 -3.65 -16.78 -0.59
CA ARG A 323 -3.47 -17.54 0.65
C ARG A 323 -2.06 -17.37 1.24
N GLU A 324 -1.04 -17.22 0.41
CA GLU A 324 0.35 -17.17 0.84
C GLU A 324 0.79 -15.77 1.27
N ARG A 325 0.00 -14.74 0.97
CA ARG A 325 0.33 -13.33 1.23
C ARG A 325 -0.09 -12.86 2.60
N SER A 326 0.69 -11.91 3.12
CA SER A 326 0.41 -11.12 4.31
C SER A 326 -0.17 -9.76 3.93
N TRP A 327 -0.79 -9.07 4.89
CA TRP A 327 -1.26 -7.70 4.62
C TRP A 327 -0.12 -6.72 4.33
N LYS A 328 1.10 -7.01 4.80
CA LYS A 328 2.28 -6.22 4.48
C LYS A 328 2.65 -6.31 2.99
N ASP A 329 2.46 -7.48 2.38
CA ASP A 329 2.66 -7.63 0.93
C ASP A 329 1.65 -6.79 0.14
N TRP A 330 0.44 -6.58 0.69
CA TRP A 330 -0.55 -5.67 0.12
C TRP A 330 -0.16 -4.20 0.34
N GLN A 331 0.34 -3.85 1.53
CA GLN A 331 0.84 -2.50 1.81
C GLN A 331 2.01 -2.14 0.89
N HIS A 332 2.95 -3.07 0.67
CA HIS A 332 4.06 -2.86 -0.27
C HIS A 332 3.57 -2.54 -1.70
N ALA A 333 2.44 -3.10 -2.15
CA ALA A 333 1.89 -2.75 -3.45
C ALA A 333 1.39 -1.29 -3.51
N VAL A 334 0.82 -0.77 -2.41
CA VAL A 334 0.43 0.65 -2.31
C VAL A 334 1.68 1.54 -2.29
N GLU A 335 2.71 1.15 -1.55
CA GLU A 335 3.98 1.89 -1.51
C GLU A 335 4.71 1.91 -2.86
N ARG A 336 4.62 0.84 -3.66
CA ARG A 336 5.13 0.84 -5.04
C ARG A 336 4.30 1.77 -5.94
N GLY A 337 2.97 1.76 -5.80
CA GLY A 337 2.10 2.73 -6.47
C GLY A 337 2.45 4.19 -6.13
N ARG A 338 2.76 4.45 -4.86
CA ARG A 338 3.28 5.75 -4.40
C ARG A 338 4.61 6.11 -5.07
N ARG A 339 5.60 5.21 -5.06
CA ARG A 339 6.90 5.48 -5.73
C ARG A 339 6.73 5.78 -7.22
N ILE A 340 5.78 5.10 -7.89
CA ILE A 340 5.44 5.38 -9.29
C ILE A 340 4.82 6.78 -9.43
N ILE A 341 3.81 7.14 -8.63
CA ILE A 341 3.14 8.44 -8.75
C ILE A 341 4.10 9.60 -8.48
N GLU A 342 4.99 9.45 -7.49
CA GLU A 342 5.97 10.44 -7.06
C GLU A 342 7.02 10.80 -8.12
N GLY A 343 7.22 9.95 -9.13
CA GLY A 343 8.08 10.27 -10.27
C GLY A 343 7.42 11.22 -11.28
N PHE A 344 6.11 11.48 -11.15
CA PHE A 344 5.38 12.37 -12.05
C PHE A 344 4.84 13.65 -11.39
N VAL A 345 4.53 13.61 -10.09
CA VAL A 345 3.88 14.71 -9.36
C VAL A 345 4.53 14.97 -8.01
N ASP A 346 4.32 16.18 -7.48
CA ASP A 346 4.84 16.57 -6.17
C ASP A 346 4.00 16.15 -4.98
N ASP A 347 2.69 16.17 -5.16
CA ASP A 347 1.73 15.78 -4.15
C ASP A 347 0.81 14.71 -4.74
N TYR A 348 0.30 13.81 -3.90
CA TYR A 348 -0.66 12.80 -4.33
C TYR A 348 -1.73 12.54 -3.27
N ALA A 349 -2.89 12.08 -3.74
CA ALA A 349 -3.96 11.59 -2.89
C ALA A 349 -4.03 10.06 -2.92
N LEU A 350 -4.40 9.46 -1.80
CA LEU A 350 -4.63 8.02 -1.67
C LEU A 350 -6.13 7.78 -1.64
N VAL A 351 -6.66 6.98 -2.57
CA VAL A 351 -8.08 6.64 -2.59
C VAL A 351 -8.23 5.12 -2.59
N GLY A 352 -8.95 4.62 -1.60
CA GLY A 352 -9.04 3.19 -1.35
C GLY A 352 -10.47 2.74 -1.12
N PHE A 353 -10.84 1.64 -1.77
CA PHE A 353 -12.12 0.97 -1.55
C PHE A 353 -11.96 -0.26 -0.67
N SER A 354 -12.86 -0.42 0.30
CA SER A 354 -12.89 -1.52 1.25
C SER A 354 -11.52 -1.71 1.93
N THR A 355 -10.90 -2.87 1.80
CA THR A 355 -9.52 -3.13 2.25
C THR A 355 -8.51 -2.11 1.73
N GLY A 356 -8.67 -1.63 0.50
CA GLY A 356 -7.84 -0.57 -0.07
C GLY A 356 -7.95 0.75 0.70
N GLY A 357 -9.10 1.02 1.33
CA GLY A 357 -9.28 2.16 2.23
C GLY A 357 -8.41 2.04 3.49
N ASN A 358 -8.33 0.86 4.09
CA ASN A 358 -7.43 0.61 5.22
C ASN A 358 -5.96 0.78 4.82
N LEU A 359 -5.55 0.24 3.66
CA LEU A 359 -4.18 0.37 3.16
C LEU A 359 -3.82 1.84 2.85
N SER A 360 -4.78 2.60 2.31
CA SER A 360 -4.63 4.04 2.04
C SER A 360 -4.46 4.84 3.34
N LEU A 361 -5.25 4.53 4.37
CA LEU A 361 -5.11 5.14 5.69
C LEU A 361 -3.74 4.82 6.32
N VAL A 362 -3.29 3.56 6.26
CA VAL A 362 -1.98 3.13 6.77
C VAL A 362 -0.84 3.83 6.02
N SER A 363 -0.88 3.84 4.68
CA SER A 363 0.15 4.49 3.85
C SER A 363 0.28 5.98 4.17
N ALA A 364 -0.86 6.65 4.39
CA ALA A 364 -0.89 8.07 4.74
C ALA A 364 -0.28 8.39 6.11
N CYS A 365 -0.38 7.47 7.07
CA CYS A 365 0.27 7.59 8.38
C CYS A 365 1.77 7.31 8.28
N GLU A 366 2.16 6.24 7.57
CA GLU A 366 3.56 5.79 7.52
C GLU A 366 4.44 6.71 6.65
N ASN A 367 3.87 7.31 5.59
CA ASN A 367 4.63 8.13 4.62
C ASN A 367 3.91 9.47 4.32
N PRO A 368 3.74 10.37 5.30
CA PRO A 368 2.86 11.54 5.15
C PRO A 368 3.42 12.67 4.27
N ALA A 369 4.72 12.72 3.98
CA ALA A 369 5.44 13.90 3.50
C ALA A 369 4.82 14.58 2.26
N ARG A 370 4.28 13.80 1.31
CA ARG A 370 3.70 14.26 0.03
C ARG A 370 2.22 13.89 -0.14
N VAL A 371 1.58 13.43 0.94
CA VAL A 371 0.16 13.07 0.93
C VAL A 371 -0.68 14.34 1.02
N ALA A 372 -1.41 14.65 -0.05
CA ALA A 372 -2.37 15.75 -0.10
C ALA A 372 -3.62 15.41 0.72
N GLY A 373 -4.10 14.17 0.64
CA GLY A 373 -5.26 13.70 1.39
C GLY A 373 -5.58 12.23 1.11
N VAL A 374 -6.56 11.69 1.85
CA VAL A 374 -6.96 10.30 1.79
C VAL A 374 -8.48 10.19 1.62
N SER A 375 -8.94 9.32 0.75
CA SER A 375 -10.34 8.90 0.71
C SER A 375 -10.49 7.41 1.03
N ALA A 376 -11.22 7.11 2.10
CA ALA A 376 -11.48 5.75 2.56
C ALA A 376 -12.97 5.42 2.33
N ILE A 377 -13.24 4.52 1.40
CA ILE A 377 -14.58 4.20 0.92
C ILE A 377 -14.95 2.78 1.39
N CYS A 378 -16.01 2.63 2.17
CA CYS A 378 -16.44 1.36 2.78
C CYS A 378 -15.32 0.62 3.54
N ALA A 379 -14.39 1.36 4.15
CA ALA A 379 -13.19 0.81 4.78
C ALA A 379 -13.51 0.03 6.07
N PRO A 380 -13.14 -1.25 6.18
CA PRO A 380 -13.57 -2.08 7.30
C PRO A 380 -12.71 -1.90 8.55
N ILE A 381 -13.31 -1.39 9.62
CA ILE A 381 -12.77 -1.43 11.00
C ILE A 381 -13.52 -2.46 11.83
N LYS A 382 -14.84 -2.54 11.63
CA LYS A 382 -15.74 -3.49 12.27
C LYS A 382 -16.53 -4.24 11.20
N PHE A 383 -16.64 -5.55 11.37
CA PHE A 383 -17.31 -6.42 10.41
C PHE A 383 -18.73 -6.77 10.91
N ARG A 384 -19.74 -6.62 10.05
CA ARG A 384 -21.15 -6.88 10.38
C ARG A 384 -21.46 -8.37 10.54
N ASN A 385 -20.74 -9.22 9.82
CA ASN A 385 -21.07 -10.63 9.71
C ASN A 385 -20.78 -11.39 11.03
N ARG A 386 -21.84 -11.90 11.67
CA ARG A 386 -21.79 -12.64 12.97
C ARG A 386 -20.93 -13.92 12.88
N ASN A 387 -20.67 -14.41 11.66
CA ASN A 387 -19.78 -15.54 11.37
C ASN A 387 -18.28 -15.18 11.32
N MET A 388 -17.91 -13.90 11.25
CA MET A 388 -16.51 -13.44 11.43
C MET A 388 -16.08 -13.35 12.89
N ARG A 389 -17.02 -13.42 13.85
CA ARG A 389 -16.72 -13.55 15.29
C ARG A 389 -15.87 -14.78 15.64
N PHE A 390 -15.78 -15.76 14.74
CA PHE A 390 -15.01 -16.99 14.94
C PHE A 390 -13.56 -16.92 14.47
N VAL A 391 -13.15 -15.86 13.76
CA VAL A 391 -11.72 -15.57 13.53
C VAL A 391 -11.19 -14.96 14.83
N PRO A 392 -10.29 -15.64 15.59
CA PRO A 392 -9.98 -15.20 16.94
C PRO A 392 -9.22 -13.87 16.91
N LEU A 393 -9.90 -12.80 17.27
CA LEU A 393 -9.32 -11.46 17.43
C LEU A 393 -8.92 -11.28 18.89
N MET A 394 -7.93 -12.03 19.41
CA MET A 394 -7.48 -11.87 20.80
C MET A 394 -5.99 -12.16 21.03
N HIS A 395 -5.42 -11.38 21.97
CA HIS A 395 -4.04 -11.35 22.45
C HIS A 395 -3.46 -12.72 22.85
N GLY A 396 -2.90 -13.43 21.87
CA GLY A 396 -2.03 -14.58 22.09
C GLY A 396 -1.78 -15.37 20.82
N ALA A 397 -0.57 -15.21 20.23
CA ALA A 397 -0.16 -15.90 19.00
C ALA A 397 -0.33 -17.43 19.07
N ASN A 398 -0.15 -18.03 20.25
CA ASN A 398 -0.18 -19.50 20.43
C ASN A 398 -1.55 -20.17 20.22
N ARG A 399 -2.66 -19.44 20.37
CA ARG A 399 -4.02 -20.02 20.27
C ARG A 399 -4.58 -19.94 18.84
N VAL A 400 -4.17 -18.92 18.09
CA VAL A 400 -4.52 -18.71 16.67
C VAL A 400 -3.76 -19.68 15.77
N VAL A 401 -2.46 -19.90 16.02
CA VAL A 401 -1.67 -20.92 15.29
C VAL A 401 -2.35 -22.28 15.39
N ARG A 402 -2.81 -22.67 16.60
CA ARG A 402 -3.52 -23.94 16.81
C ARG A 402 -4.87 -24.03 16.08
N TRP A 403 -5.58 -22.90 15.91
CA TRP A 403 -6.83 -22.84 15.12
C TRP A 403 -6.56 -22.94 13.62
N LEU A 404 -5.54 -22.22 13.11
CA LEU A 404 -5.06 -22.31 11.72
C LEU A 404 -4.68 -23.76 11.38
N SER A 405 -3.83 -24.40 12.21
CA SER A 405 -3.40 -25.78 12.00
C SER A 405 -4.55 -26.81 12.00
N SER A 406 -5.62 -26.57 12.78
CA SER A 406 -6.76 -27.49 12.88
C SER A 406 -7.71 -27.39 11.67
N TYR A 407 -7.77 -26.24 11.01
CA TYR A 407 -8.67 -26.01 9.85
C TYR A 407 -7.96 -26.10 8.50
N GLU A 408 -6.65 -25.85 8.43
CA GLU A 408 -5.84 -26.00 7.21
C GLU A 408 -5.87 -27.41 6.63
N GLY A 409 -6.09 -28.43 7.46
CA GLY A 409 -6.22 -29.83 7.01
C GLY A 409 -7.62 -30.24 6.54
N VAL A 410 -8.66 -29.41 6.74
CA VAL A 410 -10.06 -29.81 6.48
C VAL A 410 -10.71 -28.98 5.37
N MET A 411 -10.56 -27.64 5.31
CA MET A 411 -11.11 -26.76 4.27
C MET A 411 -10.29 -25.44 4.13
N PRO A 412 -9.35 -25.33 3.16
CA PRO A 412 -8.48 -24.13 3.04
C PRO A 412 -9.18 -22.88 2.46
N PHE A 413 -10.30 -23.08 1.75
CA PHE A 413 -11.07 -22.02 1.10
C PHE A 413 -12.53 -22.05 1.52
N ARG A 414 -13.18 -20.87 1.51
CA ARG A 414 -14.64 -20.73 1.62
C ARG A 414 -15.21 -20.16 0.33
N PRO A 415 -16.40 -20.58 -0.09
CA PRO A 415 -17.10 -19.92 -1.19
C PRO A 415 -17.43 -18.47 -0.80
N ASN A 416 -17.32 -17.59 -1.78
CA ASN A 416 -17.66 -16.18 -1.71
C ASN A 416 -18.71 -15.89 -2.77
N ASP A 417 -19.92 -15.56 -2.34
CA ASP A 417 -21.01 -15.14 -3.21
C ASP A 417 -20.92 -13.62 -3.37
N SER A 418 -20.10 -13.17 -4.35
CA SER A 418 -19.85 -11.75 -4.61
C SER A 418 -20.96 -11.09 -5.42
N GLU A 419 -21.19 -9.80 -5.16
CA GLU A 419 -21.96 -8.90 -6.04
C GLU A 419 -21.33 -8.74 -7.43
N HIS A 420 -20.00 -8.92 -7.53
CA HIS A 420 -19.20 -8.76 -8.75
C HIS A 420 -18.35 -10.02 -9.03
N PRO A 421 -18.96 -11.16 -9.39
CA PRO A 421 -18.25 -12.43 -9.57
C PRO A 421 -17.23 -12.42 -10.72
N HIS A 422 -17.32 -11.46 -11.63
CA HIS A 422 -16.38 -11.26 -12.74
C HIS A 422 -15.11 -10.49 -12.31
N ILE A 423 -15.11 -9.87 -11.11
CA ILE A 423 -13.97 -9.13 -10.55
C ILE A 423 -13.41 -9.86 -9.32
N ASN A 424 -14.28 -10.34 -8.42
CA ASN A 424 -13.85 -10.95 -7.17
C ASN A 424 -13.60 -12.45 -7.30
N TYR A 425 -12.65 -12.96 -6.52
CA TYR A 425 -12.47 -14.39 -6.33
C TYR A 425 -13.73 -15.05 -5.74
N ARG A 426 -14.03 -16.23 -6.27
CA ARG A 426 -15.07 -17.12 -5.76
C ARG A 426 -14.59 -17.88 -4.53
N HIS A 427 -13.31 -18.22 -4.45
CA HIS A 427 -12.75 -18.93 -3.30
C HIS A 427 -11.94 -17.98 -2.41
N MET A 428 -12.43 -17.74 -1.20
CA MET A 428 -11.77 -16.90 -0.20
C MET A 428 -10.84 -17.75 0.68
N PRO A 429 -9.52 -17.45 0.72
CA PRO A 429 -8.60 -18.14 1.61
C PRO A 429 -8.76 -17.68 3.07
N LEU A 430 -8.85 -18.62 4.01
CA LEU A 430 -8.99 -18.30 5.45
C LEU A 430 -7.81 -17.49 6.00
N ARG A 431 -6.59 -17.76 5.52
CA ARG A 431 -5.39 -16.99 5.90
C ARG A 431 -5.48 -15.53 5.42
N GLY A 432 -6.00 -15.29 4.22
CA GLY A 432 -6.23 -13.94 3.72
C GLY A 432 -7.23 -13.17 4.60
N LEU A 433 -8.30 -13.82 5.05
CA LEU A 433 -9.25 -13.20 5.99
C LEU A 433 -8.59 -12.84 7.33
N TYR A 434 -7.71 -13.70 7.83
CA TYR A 434 -6.94 -13.39 9.04
C TYR A 434 -6.05 -12.16 8.86
N GLU A 435 -5.33 -12.06 7.73
CA GLU A 435 -4.49 -10.91 7.41
C GLU A 435 -5.30 -9.61 7.26
N LEU A 436 -6.52 -9.68 6.72
CA LEU A 436 -7.45 -8.55 6.67
C LEU A 436 -7.81 -8.03 8.08
N THR A 437 -8.06 -8.93 9.04
CA THR A 437 -8.36 -8.48 10.42
C THR A 437 -7.14 -7.86 11.11
N ARG A 438 -5.92 -8.35 10.81
CA ARG A 438 -4.67 -7.74 11.29
C ARG A 438 -4.47 -6.34 10.73
N LEU A 439 -4.73 -6.14 9.43
CA LEU A 439 -4.68 -4.84 8.79
C LEU A 439 -5.68 -3.87 9.42
N ALA A 440 -6.94 -4.27 9.56
CA ALA A 440 -7.97 -3.42 10.17
C ALA A 440 -7.58 -2.99 11.60
N ALA A 441 -7.07 -3.93 12.41
CA ALA A 441 -6.57 -3.63 13.76
C ALA A 441 -5.34 -2.72 13.75
N HIS A 442 -4.49 -2.82 12.73
CA HIS A 442 -3.34 -1.93 12.57
C HIS A 442 -3.76 -0.52 12.16
N ALA A 443 -4.57 -0.39 11.11
CA ALA A 443 -5.14 0.89 10.66
C ALA A 443 -5.85 1.62 11.80
N THR A 444 -6.69 0.91 12.57
CA THR A 444 -7.40 1.47 13.73
C THR A 444 -6.48 2.13 14.76
N ARG A 445 -5.28 1.58 14.95
CA ARG A 445 -4.29 2.11 15.91
C ARG A 445 -3.62 3.37 15.40
N LEU A 446 -3.44 3.50 14.08
CA LEU A 446 -2.78 4.63 13.44
C LEU A 446 -3.71 5.81 13.17
N LEU A 447 -5.04 5.62 13.18
CA LEU A 447 -6.00 6.71 12.93
C LEU A 447 -5.73 8.01 13.73
N PRO A 448 -5.41 7.96 15.05
CA PRO A 448 -5.10 9.17 15.81
C PRO A 448 -3.83 9.90 15.38
N GLU A 449 -2.99 9.29 14.55
CA GLU A 449 -1.76 9.88 13.99
C GLU A 449 -2.01 10.49 12.59
N LEU A 450 -3.18 10.23 11.97
CA LEU A 450 -3.48 10.72 10.63
C LEU A 450 -4.00 12.16 10.67
N GLU A 451 -3.13 13.11 10.35
CA GLU A 451 -3.45 14.55 10.29
C GLU A 451 -3.90 15.03 8.90
N ARG A 452 -3.74 14.20 7.86
CA ARG A 452 -4.01 14.58 6.47
C ARG A 452 -5.51 14.68 6.18
N PRO A 453 -5.96 15.61 5.32
CA PRO A 453 -7.35 15.70 4.89
C PRO A 453 -7.94 14.33 4.57
N THR A 454 -9.08 13.99 5.18
CA THR A 454 -9.63 12.64 5.11
C THR A 454 -11.11 12.65 4.72
N CYS A 455 -11.45 12.03 3.60
CA CYS A 455 -12.84 11.83 3.17
C CYS A 455 -13.25 10.37 3.42
N VAL A 456 -14.27 10.16 4.26
CA VAL A 456 -14.84 8.84 4.54
C VAL A 456 -16.18 8.73 3.81
N VAL A 457 -16.35 7.69 3.01
CA VAL A 457 -17.62 7.40 2.30
C VAL A 457 -18.10 6.01 2.68
N GLN A 458 -19.37 5.86 3.05
CA GLN A 458 -19.90 4.58 3.53
C GLN A 458 -21.36 4.39 3.12
N ALA A 459 -21.68 3.18 2.65
CA ALA A 459 -23.06 2.74 2.48
C ALA A 459 -23.71 2.51 3.86
N ASP A 460 -24.87 3.14 4.10
CA ASP A 460 -25.55 3.15 5.40
C ASP A 460 -26.19 1.81 5.79
N ALA A 461 -26.48 0.96 4.81
CA ALA A 461 -27.03 -0.38 4.98
C ALA A 461 -26.11 -1.50 4.47
N ASP A 462 -24.80 -1.25 4.36
CA ASP A 462 -23.78 -2.22 3.92
C ASP A 462 -23.92 -3.57 4.66
N HIS A 463 -23.98 -4.66 3.89
CA HIS A 463 -24.15 -6.02 4.40
C HIS A 463 -22.81 -6.74 4.67
N VAL A 464 -21.70 -6.23 4.12
CA VAL A 464 -20.35 -6.77 4.28
C VAL A 464 -19.64 -6.11 5.46
N VAL A 465 -19.61 -4.77 5.46
CA VAL A 465 -18.92 -3.95 6.46
C VAL A 465 -19.94 -3.33 7.41
N ASP A 466 -19.61 -3.25 8.70
CA ASP A 466 -20.49 -2.55 9.66
C ASP A 466 -20.37 -1.04 9.39
N PRO A 467 -21.46 -0.32 9.09
CA PRO A 467 -21.44 1.13 8.85
C PRO A 467 -20.79 1.94 9.99
N GLN A 468 -20.79 1.41 11.23
CA GLN A 468 -20.07 2.00 12.36
C GLN A 468 -18.56 2.15 12.10
N SER A 469 -17.98 1.38 11.17
CA SER A 469 -16.58 1.54 10.75
C SER A 469 -16.29 2.96 10.29
N ALA A 470 -17.18 3.57 9.52
CA ALA A 470 -17.00 4.91 9.00
C ALA A 470 -17.02 5.96 10.11
N SER A 471 -17.92 5.83 11.08
CA SER A 471 -17.91 6.68 12.28
C SER A 471 -16.64 6.50 13.08
N ILE A 472 -16.17 5.27 13.30
CA ILE A 472 -14.92 5.01 14.03
C ILE A 472 -13.72 5.64 13.31
N ILE A 473 -13.64 5.53 11.98
CA ILE A 473 -12.60 6.19 11.19
C ILE A 473 -12.71 7.68 11.42
N TYR A 474 -13.83 8.30 11.04
CA TYR A 474 -14.07 9.73 11.13
C TYR A 474 -13.79 10.30 12.52
N ASP A 475 -14.25 9.66 13.59
CA ASP A 475 -14.07 10.17 14.95
C ASP A 475 -12.61 10.10 15.41
N ARG A 476 -11.87 9.07 14.97
CA ARG A 476 -10.49 8.84 15.42
C ARG A 476 -9.42 9.51 14.57
N VAL A 477 -9.70 9.86 13.32
CA VAL A 477 -8.73 10.63 12.52
C VAL A 477 -8.43 11.97 13.19
N ALA A 478 -7.15 12.28 13.37
CA ALA A 478 -6.68 13.57 13.87
C ALA A 478 -6.77 14.68 12.81
N ALA A 479 -7.14 14.32 11.58
CA ALA A 479 -7.31 15.23 10.46
C ALA A 479 -8.21 16.42 10.82
N HIS A 480 -7.66 17.62 10.65
CA HIS A 480 -8.40 18.86 10.88
C HIS A 480 -9.53 19.04 9.87
N TRP A 481 -9.29 18.64 8.62
CA TRP A 481 -10.33 18.53 7.61
C TRP A 481 -10.69 17.06 7.41
N LYS A 482 -11.88 16.70 7.87
CA LYS A 482 -12.47 15.39 7.62
C LYS A 482 -13.91 15.52 7.18
N GLU A 483 -14.31 14.68 6.23
CA GLU A 483 -15.68 14.61 5.72
C GLU A 483 -16.21 13.19 5.91
N LEU A 484 -17.48 13.06 6.28
CA LEU A 484 -18.18 11.78 6.34
C LEU A 484 -19.42 11.85 5.46
N HIS A 485 -19.46 10.98 4.45
CA HIS A 485 -20.53 10.90 3.47
C HIS A 485 -21.25 9.56 3.58
N TRP A 486 -22.53 9.61 3.93
CA TRP A 486 -23.41 8.45 3.89
C TRP A 486 -24.06 8.28 2.52
N VAL A 487 -24.06 7.05 2.02
CA VAL A 487 -24.72 6.65 0.77
C VAL A 487 -25.86 5.71 1.13
N GLU A 488 -27.08 6.05 0.74
CA GLU A 488 -28.26 5.21 0.96
C GLU A 488 -28.19 3.97 0.06
N SER A 489 -27.72 2.85 0.61
CA SER A 489 -27.55 1.60 -0.14
C SER A 489 -27.26 0.39 0.74
N GLU A 490 -27.76 -0.77 0.32
CA GLU A 490 -27.37 -2.08 0.86
C GLU A 490 -26.13 -2.67 0.16
N ARG A 491 -25.72 -2.09 -0.98
CA ARG A 491 -24.60 -2.56 -1.81
C ARG A 491 -23.28 -2.25 -1.12
N HIS A 492 -22.32 -3.18 -1.21
CA HIS A 492 -20.95 -2.90 -0.75
C HIS A 492 -20.16 -2.15 -1.82
N GLY A 493 -20.32 -2.56 -3.10
CA GLY A 493 -19.58 -2.06 -4.26
C GLY A 493 -19.90 -0.64 -4.74
N ILE A 494 -20.16 0.31 -3.83
CA ILE A 494 -20.64 1.66 -4.17
C ILE A 494 -19.66 2.47 -5.05
N LEU A 495 -18.35 2.19 -4.97
CA LEU A 495 -17.38 2.83 -5.85
C LEU A 495 -17.43 2.23 -7.25
N ASN A 496 -17.45 0.90 -7.39
CA ASN A 496 -17.42 0.26 -8.71
C ASN A 496 -18.67 0.62 -9.54
N GLU A 497 -19.83 0.67 -8.88
CA GLU A 497 -21.13 0.95 -9.51
C GLU A 497 -21.51 2.44 -9.53
N ASP A 498 -20.67 3.32 -8.97
CA ASP A 498 -20.96 4.74 -8.76
C ASP A 498 -22.32 4.99 -8.04
N VAL A 499 -22.64 4.16 -7.05
CA VAL A 499 -23.90 4.28 -6.30
C VAL A 499 -23.88 5.55 -5.46
N GLY A 500 -24.98 6.31 -5.49
CA GLY A 500 -25.16 7.49 -4.66
C GLY A 500 -24.18 8.63 -4.95
N HIS A 501 -23.72 8.73 -6.21
CA HIS A 501 -22.76 9.74 -6.66
C HIS A 501 -21.42 9.65 -5.93
N THR A 502 -20.99 8.43 -5.63
CA THR A 502 -19.74 8.18 -4.89
C THR A 502 -18.54 8.76 -5.64
N HIS A 503 -18.49 8.64 -6.96
CA HIS A 503 -17.41 9.21 -7.77
C HIS A 503 -17.39 10.74 -7.68
N GLU A 504 -18.54 11.41 -7.80
CA GLU A 504 -18.59 12.88 -7.72
C GLU A 504 -18.15 13.38 -6.33
N ARG A 505 -18.52 12.69 -5.26
CA ARG A 505 -18.12 13.05 -3.88
C ARG A 505 -16.60 12.98 -3.72
N VAL A 506 -15.99 11.89 -4.16
CA VAL A 506 -14.53 11.72 -4.08
C VAL A 506 -13.82 12.69 -5.01
N LEU A 507 -14.33 12.90 -6.23
CA LEU A 507 -13.77 13.87 -7.17
C LEU A 507 -13.82 15.29 -6.62
N THR A 508 -14.94 15.71 -6.01
CA THR A 508 -15.08 17.03 -5.38
C THR A 508 -14.06 17.22 -4.26
N PHE A 509 -13.81 16.18 -3.45
CA PHE A 509 -12.77 16.21 -2.43
C PHE A 509 -11.38 16.39 -3.05
N LEU A 510 -11.05 15.66 -4.12
CA LEU A 510 -9.79 15.79 -4.83
C LEU A 510 -9.61 17.17 -5.48
N GLU A 511 -10.65 17.74 -6.09
CA GLU A 511 -10.62 19.08 -6.68
C GLU A 511 -10.31 20.17 -5.65
N ARG A 512 -10.88 20.04 -4.44
CA ARG A 512 -10.58 20.94 -3.32
C ARG A 512 -9.13 20.82 -2.85
N LEU A 513 -8.58 19.60 -2.83
CA LEU A 513 -7.17 19.36 -2.53
C LEU A 513 -6.25 19.96 -3.60
N ASP A 514 -6.56 19.71 -4.88
CA ASP A 514 -5.76 20.15 -6.01
C ASP A 514 -5.67 21.67 -6.09
N ALA A 515 -6.81 22.35 -5.92
CA ALA A 515 -6.92 23.81 -5.95
C ALA A 515 -6.14 24.53 -4.84
N GLY A 516 -5.62 23.81 -3.83
CA GLY A 516 -4.94 24.41 -2.68
C GLY A 516 -5.83 25.38 -1.89
N ALA A 517 -7.15 25.31 -2.09
CA ALA A 517 -8.12 26.29 -1.64
C ALA A 517 -8.36 26.29 -0.12
N ILE A 518 -7.75 25.34 0.60
CA ILE A 518 -7.98 25.13 2.02
C ILE A 518 -6.63 25.10 2.71
N VAL A 519 -6.38 26.15 3.49
CA VAL A 519 -5.18 26.32 4.29
C VAL A 519 -5.60 26.30 5.75
N HIS A 520 -5.21 25.24 6.47
CA HIS A 520 -5.51 25.12 7.90
C HIS A 520 -4.69 26.15 8.70
N ARG A 521 -5.33 26.76 9.69
CA ARG A 521 -4.74 27.72 10.63
C ARG A 521 -5.25 27.42 12.05
N PRO A 522 -4.46 27.67 13.11
CA PRO A 522 -4.92 27.52 14.50
C PRO A 522 -6.11 28.40 14.84
N ASN A 523 -6.57 28.39 16.08
CA ASN A 523 -7.64 29.31 16.50
C ASN A 523 -7.24 30.77 16.24
N ILE A 524 -8.24 31.60 16.00
CA ILE A 524 -8.07 33.03 15.83
C ILE A 524 -7.74 33.65 17.19
N ALA A 525 -6.53 34.17 17.35
CA ALA A 525 -6.14 34.92 18.54
C ALA A 525 -6.72 36.34 18.51
N ARG A 526 -6.67 37.00 17.36
CA ARG A 526 -7.27 38.32 17.13
C ARG A 526 -7.47 38.62 15.65
N LEU A 527 -8.42 39.50 15.36
CA LEU A 527 -8.53 40.15 14.05
C LEU A 527 -7.57 41.35 14.00
N ASP A 528 -6.93 41.56 12.86
CA ASP A 528 -5.87 42.55 12.64
C ASP A 528 -6.15 43.39 11.38
N GLY A 529 -7.25 44.14 11.41
CA GLY A 529 -7.68 44.99 10.31
C GLY A 529 -8.13 44.18 9.10
N ASP A 530 -7.23 44.00 8.13
CA ASP A 530 -7.45 43.21 6.91
C ASP A 530 -6.98 41.75 7.03
N GLY A 531 -6.50 41.35 8.21
CA GLY A 531 -6.01 40.00 8.46
C GLY A 531 -6.50 39.37 9.74
N ILE A 532 -6.17 38.09 9.89
CA ILE A 532 -6.46 37.23 11.02
C ILE A 532 -5.12 36.80 11.59
N VAL A 533 -4.92 37.03 12.90
CA VAL A 533 -3.76 36.54 13.64
C VAL A 533 -4.18 35.32 14.44
N PHE A 534 -3.44 34.24 14.29
CA PHE A 534 -3.72 32.95 14.91
C PHE A 534 -2.92 32.76 16.21
N GLU A 535 -3.31 31.80 17.03
CA GLU A 535 -2.68 31.50 18.33
C GLU A 535 -1.20 31.11 18.23
N ASP A 536 -0.74 30.63 17.07
CA ASP A 536 0.68 30.35 16.80
C ASP A 536 1.50 31.60 16.41
N GLY A 537 0.87 32.77 16.36
CA GLY A 537 1.48 34.04 15.97
C GLY A 537 1.52 34.29 14.46
N THR A 538 1.04 33.36 13.63
CA THR A 538 0.93 33.56 12.18
C THR A 538 -0.19 34.55 11.85
N ARG A 539 -0.07 35.23 10.70
CA ARG A 539 -1.03 36.23 10.22
C ARG A 539 -1.40 35.94 8.77
N GLU A 540 -2.69 35.90 8.47
CA GLU A 540 -3.20 35.78 7.10
C GLU A 540 -4.13 36.91 6.73
N ARG A 541 -4.19 37.24 5.45
CA ARG A 541 -5.18 38.17 4.91
C ARG A 541 -6.44 37.38 4.54
N ALA A 542 -7.63 37.89 4.87
CA ALA A 542 -8.90 37.25 4.52
C ALA A 542 -9.94 38.28 4.07
N ASP A 543 -10.63 38.00 2.96
CA ASP A 543 -11.68 38.90 2.43
C ASP A 543 -13.03 38.69 3.11
N VAL A 544 -13.31 37.47 3.60
CA VAL A 544 -14.57 37.10 4.27
C VAL A 544 -14.29 36.20 5.47
N LEU A 545 -14.87 36.54 6.61
CA LEU A 545 -14.90 35.70 7.82
C LEU A 545 -16.35 35.25 8.06
N VAL A 546 -16.61 33.95 8.05
CA VAL A 546 -17.93 33.38 8.34
C VAL A 546 -17.93 32.82 9.77
N CYS A 547 -18.60 33.52 10.69
CA CYS A 547 -18.65 33.16 12.11
C CYS A 547 -19.78 32.16 12.40
N CYS A 548 -19.45 30.88 12.59
CA CYS A 548 -20.38 29.82 12.98
C CYS A 548 -20.39 29.60 14.51
N THR A 549 -20.48 30.67 15.30
CA THR A 549 -20.18 30.69 16.76
C THR A 549 -21.35 30.26 17.67
N GLY A 550 -22.49 29.83 17.12
CA GLY A 550 -23.67 29.44 17.89
C GLY A 550 -24.65 30.60 18.16
N TYR A 551 -25.56 30.40 19.11
CA TYR A 551 -26.61 31.36 19.49
C TYR A 551 -26.57 31.66 21.00
N ASP A 552 -27.02 32.85 21.38
CA ASP A 552 -27.31 33.20 22.78
C ASP A 552 -28.68 32.66 23.19
N ILE A 553 -28.76 32.06 24.37
CA ILE A 553 -30.02 31.57 24.96
C ILE A 553 -30.66 32.72 25.73
N VAL A 554 -31.69 33.33 25.12
CA VAL A 554 -32.42 34.45 25.71
C VAL A 554 -33.92 34.18 25.73
N PHE A 555 -34.59 34.65 26.79
CA PHE A 555 -36.04 34.55 26.96
C PHE A 555 -36.64 35.96 27.02
N PRO A 556 -36.74 36.69 25.89
CA PRO A 556 -37.12 38.12 25.87
C PRO A 556 -38.58 38.39 26.30
N PHE A 557 -39.31 37.34 26.65
CA PHE A 557 -40.69 37.37 27.12
C PHE A 557 -40.80 37.16 28.65
N PHE A 558 -39.70 36.92 29.35
CA PHE A 558 -39.63 36.90 30.81
C PHE A 558 -38.82 38.09 31.31
N ASP A 559 -39.15 38.56 32.51
CA ASP A 559 -38.30 39.51 33.24
C ASP A 559 -36.96 38.81 33.57
N GLU A 560 -35.85 39.56 33.52
CA GLU A 560 -34.50 39.02 33.70
C GLU A 560 -34.29 38.39 35.08
N ASP A 561 -34.97 38.94 36.09
CA ASP A 561 -34.99 38.44 37.48
C ASP A 561 -35.89 37.20 37.67
N PHE A 562 -36.73 36.88 36.67
CA PHE A 562 -37.63 35.72 36.72
C PHE A 562 -37.01 34.49 36.07
N VAL A 563 -36.68 34.56 34.77
CA VAL A 563 -36.01 33.47 34.04
C VAL A 563 -35.01 34.07 33.07
N SER A 564 -33.72 33.81 33.31
CA SER A 564 -32.62 34.20 32.44
C SER A 564 -31.55 33.10 32.38
N ALA A 565 -30.76 33.09 31.31
CA ALA A 565 -29.70 32.09 31.09
C ALA A 565 -28.34 32.77 30.84
N PRO A 566 -27.81 33.55 31.78
CA PRO A 566 -26.51 34.21 31.62
C PRO A 566 -25.42 33.18 31.31
N GLY A 567 -24.62 33.43 30.27
CA GLY A 567 -23.62 32.47 29.79
C GLY A 567 -24.21 31.22 29.15
N ASN A 568 -25.45 31.29 28.65
CA ASN A 568 -26.25 30.18 28.10
C ASN A 568 -26.55 29.07 29.12
N ASP A 569 -26.47 29.35 30.42
CA ASP A 569 -26.68 28.34 31.45
C ASP A 569 -28.03 28.56 32.15
N LEU A 570 -28.94 27.58 31.99
CA LEU A 570 -30.22 27.55 32.68
C LEU A 570 -30.37 26.21 33.43
N PRO A 571 -30.33 26.21 34.77
CA PRO A 571 -30.47 24.99 35.57
C PRO A 571 -31.90 24.48 35.51
N LEU A 572 -32.08 23.29 34.95
CA LEU A 572 -33.40 22.65 34.78
C LEU A 572 -33.32 21.18 35.16
N PHE A 573 -34.29 20.69 35.93
CA PHE A 573 -34.42 19.28 36.24
C PHE A 573 -34.67 18.50 34.95
N MET A 574 -33.79 17.55 34.65
CA MET A 574 -33.81 16.77 33.41
C MET A 574 -33.84 17.65 32.14
N ARG A 575 -33.35 18.90 32.20
CA ARG A 575 -33.43 19.90 31.11
C ARG A 575 -34.86 20.27 30.69
N VAL A 576 -35.83 20.11 31.59
CA VAL A 576 -37.25 20.36 31.29
C VAL A 576 -37.93 21.20 32.36
N VAL A 577 -37.78 20.90 33.65
CA VAL A 577 -38.59 21.53 34.71
C VAL A 577 -37.78 22.56 35.48
N HIS A 578 -38.35 23.75 35.69
CA HIS A 578 -37.70 24.78 36.51
C HIS A 578 -37.73 24.40 38.01
N PRO A 579 -36.61 24.49 38.75
CA PRO A 579 -36.54 24.04 40.14
C PRO A 579 -37.48 24.81 41.08
N ASP A 580 -37.60 26.12 40.90
CA ASP A 580 -38.46 26.98 41.74
C ASP A 580 -39.90 27.10 41.22
N HIS A 581 -40.14 26.66 39.98
CA HIS A 581 -41.43 26.77 39.30
C HIS A 581 -41.81 25.41 38.70
N PRO A 582 -42.33 24.46 39.52
CA PRO A 582 -42.55 23.07 39.12
C PRO A 582 -43.63 22.88 38.03
N THR A 583 -44.33 23.95 37.67
CA THR A 583 -45.34 24.00 36.60
C THR A 583 -44.82 24.68 35.32
N LEU A 584 -43.58 25.17 35.32
CA LEU A 584 -42.91 25.76 34.17
C LEU A 584 -42.02 24.72 33.48
N PHE A 585 -42.28 24.49 32.19
CA PHE A 585 -41.62 23.47 31.39
C PHE A 585 -40.93 24.06 30.16
N PHE A 586 -39.73 23.56 29.87
CA PHE A 586 -38.95 23.84 28.67
C PHE A 586 -38.89 22.59 27.81
N VAL A 587 -39.21 22.72 26.53
CA VAL A 587 -39.17 21.62 25.56
C VAL A 587 -38.11 21.95 24.53
N GLY A 588 -37.19 21.02 24.29
CA GLY A 588 -36.11 21.19 23.32
C GLY A 588 -35.04 22.19 23.74
N LEU A 589 -34.98 22.62 25.00
CA LEU A 589 -33.87 23.44 25.49
C LEU A 589 -32.65 22.57 25.84
N VAL A 590 -32.18 21.83 24.83
CA VAL A 590 -31.06 20.88 24.90
C VAL A 590 -30.30 20.86 23.58
N GLN A 591 -29.01 20.56 23.65
CA GLN A 591 -28.17 20.38 22.47
C GLN A 591 -27.65 18.92 22.42
N PRO A 592 -28.37 18.01 21.73
CA PRO A 592 -27.94 16.63 21.66
C PRO A 592 -26.78 16.44 20.68
N LEU A 593 -25.95 15.43 20.95
CA LEU A 593 -25.14 14.76 19.93
C LEU A 593 -26.05 13.84 19.09
N GLY A 594 -26.99 14.43 18.34
CA GLY A 594 -28.03 13.71 17.61
C GLY A 594 -29.19 14.61 17.20
N ALA A 595 -30.33 14.02 16.84
CA ALA A 595 -31.52 14.78 16.46
C ALA A 595 -32.25 15.34 17.70
N ILE A 596 -32.65 16.61 17.67
CA ILE A 596 -33.40 17.25 18.77
C ILE A 596 -34.88 16.83 18.82
N MET A 597 -35.49 16.56 17.67
CA MET A 597 -36.94 16.32 17.58
C MET A 597 -37.41 15.09 18.36
N PRO A 598 -36.71 13.93 18.35
CA PRO A 598 -37.10 12.80 19.19
C PRO A 598 -37.03 13.08 20.70
N ILE A 599 -36.04 13.89 21.13
CA ILE A 599 -35.92 14.30 22.53
C ILE A 599 -37.09 15.22 22.89
N ALA A 600 -37.40 16.21 22.07
CA ALA A 600 -38.54 17.10 22.29
C ALA A 600 -39.88 16.34 22.35
N ASP A 601 -40.09 15.32 21.52
CA ASP A 601 -41.27 14.44 21.61
C ASP A 601 -41.30 13.66 22.94
N ALA A 602 -40.17 13.07 23.35
CA ALA A 602 -40.08 12.35 24.61
C ALA A 602 -40.36 13.25 25.84
N GLN A 603 -39.77 14.46 25.85
CA GLN A 603 -40.04 15.49 26.86
C GLN A 603 -41.52 15.87 26.87
N SER A 604 -42.12 16.09 25.69
CA SER A 604 -43.54 16.43 25.56
C SER A 604 -44.47 15.35 26.12
N ARG A 605 -44.16 14.07 25.86
CA ARG A 605 -44.93 12.93 26.42
C ARG A 605 -44.82 12.86 27.93
N TRP A 606 -43.64 13.13 28.48
CA TRP A 606 -43.45 13.19 29.92
C TRP A 606 -44.22 14.34 30.56
N ILE A 607 -44.13 15.55 30.00
CA ILE A 607 -44.92 16.72 30.46
C ILE A 607 -46.42 16.42 30.41
N ALA A 608 -46.90 15.75 29.36
CA ALA A 608 -48.31 15.35 29.26
C ALA A 608 -48.74 14.38 30.37
N ASP A 609 -47.85 13.53 30.88
CA ASP A 609 -48.14 12.69 32.04
C ASP A 609 -48.19 13.51 33.34
N ALA A 610 -47.26 14.45 33.53
CA ALA A 610 -47.28 15.37 34.68
C ALA A 610 -48.59 16.15 34.72
N LEU A 611 -48.99 16.79 33.62
CA LEU A 611 -50.24 17.56 33.52
C LEU A 611 -51.51 16.73 33.75
N ARG A 612 -51.46 15.41 33.52
CA ARG A 612 -52.57 14.48 33.77
C ARG A 612 -52.58 13.89 35.17
N GLY A 613 -51.63 14.27 36.03
CA GLY A 613 -51.45 13.71 37.37
C GLY A 613 -50.84 12.32 37.37
N ARG A 614 -50.31 11.84 36.24
CA ARG A 614 -49.68 10.52 36.09
C ARG A 614 -48.22 10.50 36.50
N TYR A 615 -47.65 11.65 36.86
CA TYR A 615 -46.27 11.81 37.28
C TYR A 615 -46.20 12.83 38.42
N ALA A 616 -45.42 12.51 39.45
CA ALA A 616 -45.08 13.43 40.54
C ALA A 616 -43.56 13.69 40.54
N LEU A 617 -43.18 14.95 40.73
CA LEU A 617 -41.78 15.36 40.83
C LEU A 617 -41.13 14.74 42.08
N PRO A 618 -39.79 14.56 42.06
CA PRO A 618 -39.06 14.28 43.29
C PRO A 618 -39.05 15.50 44.22
N ASP A 619 -38.53 15.34 45.45
CA ASP A 619 -38.42 16.48 46.36
C ASP A 619 -37.41 17.53 45.86
N ALA A 620 -37.50 18.75 46.37
CA ALA A 620 -36.68 19.87 45.90
C ALA A 620 -35.17 19.63 46.11
N SER A 621 -34.79 18.88 47.15
CA SER A 621 -33.40 18.50 47.39
C SER A 621 -32.88 17.53 46.32
N GLU A 622 -33.67 16.53 45.94
CA GLU A 622 -33.35 15.57 44.88
C GLU A 622 -33.26 16.27 43.52
N ILE A 623 -34.16 17.23 43.23
CA ILE A 623 -34.08 18.05 42.02
C ILE A 623 -32.76 18.82 41.96
N THR A 624 -32.41 19.52 43.03
CA THR A 624 -31.18 20.34 43.10
C THR A 624 -29.94 19.47 42.93
N LEU A 625 -29.89 18.33 43.64
CA LEU A 625 -28.79 17.36 43.53
C LEU A 625 -28.65 16.81 42.11
N SER A 626 -29.76 16.48 41.45
CA SER A 626 -29.76 15.99 40.07
C SER A 626 -29.21 17.03 39.09
N ILE A 627 -29.59 18.29 39.24
CA ILE A 627 -29.09 19.39 38.40
C ILE A 627 -27.57 19.55 38.59
N ASP A 628 -27.10 19.54 39.83
CA ASP A 628 -25.67 19.69 40.14
C ASP A 628 -24.82 18.50 39.68
N GLU A 629 -25.35 17.28 39.74
CA GLU A 629 -24.70 16.08 39.22
C GLU A 629 -24.59 16.13 37.69
N GLU A 630 -25.69 16.48 37.01
CA GLU A 630 -25.70 16.60 35.55
C GLU A 630 -24.73 17.69 35.08
N ARG A 631 -24.73 18.85 35.75
CA ARG A 631 -23.84 19.97 35.43
C ARG A 631 -22.38 19.61 35.63
N ARG A 632 -22.04 18.92 36.73
CA ARG A 632 -20.67 18.41 36.95
C ARG A 632 -20.24 17.40 35.91
N ALA A 633 -21.13 16.46 35.54
CA ALA A 633 -20.85 15.47 34.51
C ALA A 633 -20.61 16.10 33.14
N MET A 634 -21.40 17.12 32.78
CA MET A 634 -21.24 17.89 31.54
C MET A 634 -19.91 18.65 31.52
N LEU A 635 -19.60 19.42 32.58
CA LEU A 635 -18.35 20.20 32.68
C LEU A 635 -17.09 19.33 32.72
N ALA A 636 -17.18 18.09 33.21
CA ALA A 636 -16.06 17.14 33.18
C ALA A 636 -15.81 16.54 31.79
N ARG A 637 -16.81 16.55 30.91
CA ARG A 637 -16.77 15.89 29.60
C ARG A 637 -16.48 16.87 28.45
N TYR A 638 -16.98 18.10 28.53
CA TYR A 638 -16.88 19.09 27.46
C TYR A 638 -16.06 20.31 27.87
N VAL A 639 -15.49 21.01 26.88
CA VAL A 639 -14.72 22.24 27.11
C VAL A 639 -15.63 23.28 27.79
N ALA A 640 -15.17 23.89 28.88
CA ALA A 640 -15.92 24.94 29.57
C ALA A 640 -16.14 26.15 28.64
N SER A 641 -17.33 26.22 28.04
CA SER A 641 -17.72 27.25 27.07
C SER A 641 -19.24 27.43 27.12
N PRO A 642 -19.76 28.66 26.89
CA PRO A 642 -21.20 28.92 26.75
C PRO A 642 -21.92 28.02 25.73
N ARG A 643 -21.19 27.40 24.79
CA ARG A 643 -21.76 26.48 23.80
C ARG A 643 -22.13 25.10 24.38
N HIS A 644 -21.54 24.67 25.48
CA HIS A 644 -21.69 23.29 25.98
C HIS A 644 -22.62 23.17 27.19
N THR A 645 -23.19 24.28 27.68
CA THR A 645 -24.01 24.35 28.91
C THR A 645 -25.28 23.49 28.88
N ILE A 646 -25.84 23.25 27.69
CA ILE A 646 -27.06 22.47 27.46
C ILE A 646 -26.81 21.15 26.72
N GLN A 647 -25.56 20.68 26.66
CA GLN A 647 -25.18 19.52 25.87
C GLN A 647 -25.59 18.20 26.51
N VAL A 648 -26.19 17.30 25.71
CA VAL A 648 -26.62 15.96 26.16
C VAL A 648 -26.19 14.88 25.17
N ASP A 649 -25.94 13.68 25.68
CA ASP A 649 -25.81 12.48 24.85
C ASP A 649 -27.21 11.95 24.53
N PHE A 650 -27.49 11.68 23.25
CA PHE A 650 -28.84 11.41 22.77
C PHE A 650 -29.43 10.14 23.40
N ASP A 651 -28.69 9.03 23.42
CA ASP A 651 -29.20 7.75 23.89
C ASP A 651 -29.30 7.74 25.43
N ASP A 652 -28.27 8.25 26.11
CA ASP A 652 -28.24 8.30 27.56
C ASP A 652 -29.37 9.18 28.12
N TYR A 653 -29.64 10.32 27.48
CA TYR A 653 -30.70 11.23 27.89
C TYR A 653 -32.08 10.57 27.77
N LEU A 654 -32.38 9.91 26.64
CA LEU A 654 -33.66 9.23 26.45
C LEU A 654 -33.87 8.09 27.46
N VAL A 655 -32.81 7.33 27.76
CA VAL A 655 -32.86 6.27 28.78
C VAL A 655 -33.08 6.85 30.17
N ALA A 656 -32.41 7.95 30.52
CA ALA A 656 -32.57 8.63 31.79
C ALA A 656 -33.98 9.20 31.95
N LEU A 657 -34.51 9.85 30.91
CA LEU A 657 -35.85 10.43 30.88
C LEU A 657 -36.94 9.35 31.06
N GLU A 658 -36.83 8.23 30.36
CA GLU A 658 -37.79 7.12 30.50
C GLU A 658 -37.71 6.47 31.89
N ARG A 659 -36.50 6.34 32.46
CA ARG A 659 -36.31 5.85 33.83
C ARG A 659 -36.98 6.79 34.83
N GLU A 660 -36.79 8.09 34.67
CA GLU A 660 -37.36 9.10 35.56
C GLU A 660 -38.88 9.17 35.44
N ARG A 661 -39.41 9.10 34.22
CA ARG A 661 -40.86 9.03 33.97
C ARG A 661 -41.52 7.85 34.70
N ARG A 662 -40.87 6.69 34.75
CA ARG A 662 -41.35 5.52 35.54
C ARG A 662 -41.28 5.76 37.05
N ARG A 663 -40.20 6.37 37.55
CA ARG A 663 -40.05 6.71 38.97
C ARG A 663 -41.14 7.69 39.43
N GLY A 664 -41.39 8.73 38.65
CA GLY A 664 -42.44 9.69 39.00
C GLY A 664 -43.85 9.16 38.83
N ALA A 665 -44.09 8.19 37.94
CA ALA A 665 -45.36 7.46 37.92
C ALA A 665 -45.58 6.65 39.21
N ALA A 666 -44.53 6.01 39.74
CA ALA A 666 -44.60 5.32 41.02
C ALA A 666 -44.78 6.29 42.20
N ARG A 667 -44.18 7.49 42.16
CA ARG A 667 -44.46 8.56 43.13
C ARG A 667 -45.92 9.00 43.06
N ALA A 668 -46.43 9.34 41.87
CA ALA A 668 -47.82 9.72 41.67
C ALA A 668 -48.82 8.65 42.15
N ALA A 669 -48.52 7.37 41.92
CA ALA A 669 -49.35 6.27 42.40
C ALA A 669 -49.49 6.23 43.93
N ARG A 670 -48.43 6.60 44.66
CA ARG A 670 -48.45 6.70 46.14
C ARG A 670 -49.23 7.92 46.63
N GLU A 671 -49.25 8.99 45.85
CA GLU A 671 -49.90 10.26 46.17
C GLU A 671 -51.34 10.36 45.65
N GLY A 672 -51.81 9.36 44.89
CA GLY A 672 -53.20 9.28 44.40
C GLY A 672 -53.46 9.90 43.02
N PHE A 673 -52.42 10.05 42.19
CA PHE A 673 -52.50 10.59 40.82
C PHE A 673 -53.20 11.95 40.73
N VAL A 674 -52.68 12.95 41.45
CA VAL A 674 -53.24 14.30 41.49
C VAL A 674 -52.72 15.12 40.31
N PRO A 675 -53.58 15.67 39.43
CA PRO A 675 -53.16 16.58 38.37
C PRO A 675 -52.47 17.82 38.92
N VAL A 676 -51.55 18.39 38.14
CA VAL A 676 -50.95 19.70 38.44
C VAL A 676 -52.07 20.74 38.56
N ASP A 677 -52.13 21.45 39.69
CA ASP A 677 -53.17 22.45 39.96
C ASP A 677 -53.10 23.57 38.91
N ARG A 678 -54.25 23.96 38.36
CA ARG A 678 -54.36 24.92 37.24
C ARG A 678 -54.35 26.39 37.69
N ARG A 679 -53.90 26.66 38.91
CA ARG A 679 -53.94 28.01 39.50
C ARG A 679 -52.79 28.88 39.06
#